data_AF-A0A952IW13-F1
#
_entry.id   AF-A0A952IW13-F1
#
_cell.length_a   1.000
_cell.length_b   1.000
_cell.length_c   1.000
_cell.angle_alpha   90.00
_cell.angle_beta   90.00
_cell.angle_gamma   90.00
#
_symmetry.space_group_name_H-M   'P 1'
#
loop_
_entity.id
_entity.type
_entity.pdbx_description
1 polymer ?
#
loop_
_entity_poly.entity_id
_entity_poly.type
_entity_poly.pdbx_seq_one_letter_code
_entity_poly.pdbx_strand_id
1 'polypeptide(L)'
;MANTANRYLANFRAVFSVLVFLGVFSFAAVPSTARSDLLNLPDFPLFMEGNKTALVQLIVERDNKLFFEAYPSYEDINGDGVLDNRYKPLEIDYYGYFESTFCYTHNGSYFQATSLATNKKCLTDPASWSGDYLNFLTMTRMDIMLRALIGGRRVVDTATQTVLRRAFVPWENHTWGIEYESPSVDGYLISDYSPLATPASGKRHHLATNNYIGKSDVPYLRIRLNSSGRIWDWVDQERTQGDGSADLDITLDVEACRTGYLEETCSEYPNGGNKPTGILHEYGENNRMYFSLLTGSFENNLQGGVLRQSMRSFGDEEVDPVTGIFSSSGGIAKTLTALQIPNDYQLSTVQNDCGWISQRPMRNGECRAWGNPVAEMMYEGLRYLAGEQSPTPSFFTDSGMDQTIGLPTATWDNPYSSNQPYSQCSSAYQLVISDPSPSFDGDQLPGSAFSNFTETSLGSLDVGTLADFISGHEAELPGLKFIGESNGIADGSPSPKQVTTFRTIRGQSPEAPHRQGSYYAPSVAYYGSQNDMQPNVPGDQSVDNFTLALGSPLPTIDVEVGSDTITFAPFAKTVGSTGGCETSDYKPTNALVGFVVEDVTATSGSFRVSFEDMEQGADNDMDALGRYEYEVSGNDVTFEVTSLQA
;
A
#
# COMPACT_ATOMS: atom_id res chain seq x y z
N MET A 1 -31.30 -14.30 35.21
CA MET A 1 -30.10 -14.93 35.79
C MET A 1 -28.93 -14.08 35.30
N ALA A 2 -28.57 -12.95 35.93
CA ALA A 2 -27.64 -12.85 37.07
C ALA A 2 -26.51 -13.91 36.96
N ASN A 3 -25.23 -13.61 36.80
CA ASN A 3 -24.42 -12.65 37.57
C ASN A 3 -22.99 -12.48 36.96
N THR A 4 -22.42 -11.26 37.03
CA THR A 4 -21.00 -10.90 37.33
C THR A 4 -19.80 -11.53 36.60
N ALA A 5 -18.93 -10.68 36.03
CA ALA A 5 -17.59 -10.43 36.56
C ALA A 5 -16.98 -9.14 35.95
N ASN A 6 -16.54 -8.24 36.84
CA ASN A 6 -15.86 -6.98 36.55
C ASN A 6 -14.75 -6.84 37.62
N ARG A 7 -13.63 -6.18 37.28
CA ARG A 7 -12.45 -5.79 38.10
C ARG A 7 -11.27 -6.78 38.14
N TYR A 8 -10.07 -6.30 37.75
CA TYR A 8 -8.98 -5.97 38.68
C TYR A 8 -7.97 -4.99 38.02
N LEU A 9 -7.59 -3.96 38.77
CA LEU A 9 -6.64 -2.89 38.44
C LEU A 9 -5.46 -2.94 39.44
N ALA A 10 -4.25 -2.73 38.90
CA ALA A 10 -3.16 -1.89 39.41
C ALA A 10 -2.29 -2.25 40.65
N ASN A 11 -0.98 -2.04 40.41
CA ASN A 11 0.09 -1.48 41.27
C ASN A 11 0.78 -2.33 42.36
N PHE A 12 2.11 -2.46 42.24
CA PHE A 12 3.04 -2.37 43.37
C PHE A 12 4.44 -1.89 42.93
N ARG A 13 4.95 -0.82 43.56
CA ARG A 13 6.35 -0.34 43.48
C ARG A 13 6.95 -0.22 44.91
N ALA A 14 8.20 -0.71 45.02
CA ALA A 14 9.35 -0.24 45.82
C ALA A 14 9.44 -0.48 47.36
N VAL A 15 10.65 -0.90 47.83
CA VAL A 15 11.61 -0.15 48.72
C VAL A 15 12.57 -1.05 49.55
N PHE A 16 13.90 -0.81 49.40
CA PHE A 16 15.09 -0.99 50.31
C PHE A 16 15.65 -2.40 50.63
N SER A 17 16.97 -2.66 50.82
CA SER A 17 18.03 -1.87 51.50
C SER A 17 19.48 -2.34 51.21
N VAL A 18 20.43 -1.47 51.58
CA VAL A 18 21.90 -1.43 51.40
C VAL A 18 22.71 -2.45 52.23
N LEU A 19 23.85 -2.93 51.69
CA LEU A 19 24.99 -3.41 52.49
C LEU A 19 26.34 -3.10 51.79
N VAL A 20 27.20 -2.39 52.53
CA VAL A 20 28.55 -1.93 52.18
C VAL A 20 29.58 -2.99 52.61
N PHE A 21 30.54 -3.34 51.75
CA PHE A 21 31.83 -3.90 52.17
C PHE A 21 32.97 -3.39 51.28
N LEU A 22 34.01 -2.84 51.93
CA LEU A 22 35.29 -2.42 51.35
C LEU A 22 36.12 -3.63 50.88
N GLY A 23 36.81 -3.49 49.73
CA GLY A 23 37.87 -4.43 49.34
C GLY A 23 38.59 -4.08 48.03
N VAL A 24 39.70 -3.33 48.16
CA VAL A 24 40.95 -3.34 47.36
C VAL A 24 40.86 -3.21 45.82
N PHE A 25 41.40 -2.09 45.32
CA PHE A 25 41.71 -1.82 43.91
C PHE A 25 42.78 -2.78 43.35
N SER A 26 42.44 -3.49 42.27
CA SER A 26 43.38 -3.99 41.26
C SER A 26 42.88 -3.60 39.88
N PHE A 27 43.66 -2.79 39.16
CA PHE A 27 43.45 -2.47 37.76
C PHE A 27 43.64 -3.75 36.92
N ALA A 28 42.55 -4.30 36.38
CA ALA A 28 42.58 -5.30 35.32
C ALA A 28 41.66 -4.81 34.20
N ALA A 29 42.19 -4.82 32.97
CA ALA A 29 41.48 -4.44 31.77
C ALA A 29 40.17 -5.22 31.64
N VAL A 30 39.06 -4.50 31.46
CA VAL A 30 37.74 -5.09 31.17
C VAL A 30 37.75 -5.50 29.70
N PRO A 31 37.66 -6.80 29.35
CA PRO A 31 37.32 -7.18 27.99
C PRO A 31 35.86 -6.76 27.74
N SER A 32 35.61 -6.23 26.55
CA SER A 32 34.27 -5.91 26.05
C SER A 32 33.29 -7.05 26.36
N THR A 33 32.19 -6.71 27.03
CA THR A 33 31.06 -7.60 27.17
C THR A 33 30.50 -7.88 25.77
N ALA A 34 30.86 -9.03 25.21
CA ALA A 34 30.06 -9.64 24.15
C ALA A 34 28.67 -9.92 24.74
N ARG A 35 27.66 -9.22 24.23
CA ARG A 35 26.27 -9.59 24.49
C ARG A 35 26.04 -10.91 23.75
N SER A 36 25.48 -11.90 24.45
CA SER A 36 25.08 -13.15 23.82
C SER A 36 24.03 -12.82 22.76
N ASP A 37 24.19 -13.38 21.56
CA ASP A 37 23.05 -13.65 20.69
C ASP A 37 21.91 -14.18 21.54
N LEU A 38 20.70 -13.67 21.33
CA LEU A 38 19.51 -14.31 21.89
C LEU A 38 19.51 -15.74 21.39
N LEU A 39 19.91 -16.68 22.26
CA LEU A 39 19.79 -18.09 22.02
C LEU A 39 18.28 -18.39 21.97
N ASN A 40 17.71 -18.29 20.78
CA ASN A 40 16.31 -18.57 20.53
C ASN A 40 16.12 -20.09 20.57
N LEU A 41 16.02 -20.61 21.79
CA LEU A 41 15.72 -22.02 22.02
C LEU A 41 14.28 -22.26 21.55
N PRO A 42 14.04 -23.21 20.64
CA PRO A 42 12.70 -23.49 20.17
C PRO A 42 11.78 -23.89 21.34
N ASP A 43 10.54 -23.39 21.35
CA ASP A 43 9.50 -23.75 22.32
C ASP A 43 8.97 -25.19 22.15
N PHE A 44 9.60 -25.97 21.27
CA PHE A 44 9.32 -27.37 21.01
C PHE A 44 10.57 -28.23 21.32
N PRO A 45 10.40 -29.50 21.72
CA PRO A 45 11.53 -30.37 22.06
C PRO A 45 12.50 -30.48 20.88
N LEU A 46 13.79 -30.24 21.11
CA LEU A 46 14.88 -30.27 20.12
C LEU A 46 15.00 -31.57 19.28
N PHE A 47 14.30 -32.64 19.65
CA PHE A 47 14.28 -33.93 18.95
C PHE A 47 12.98 -34.20 18.18
N MET A 48 11.97 -33.31 18.30
CA MET A 48 10.82 -33.28 17.42
C MET A 48 11.25 -32.52 16.18
N GLU A 49 11.42 -33.25 15.06
CA GLU A 49 11.64 -32.85 13.67
C GLU A 49 12.02 -31.38 13.37
N GLY A 50 13.11 -31.22 12.61
CA GLY A 50 13.82 -29.97 12.34
C GLY A 50 12.94 -28.76 12.01
N ASN A 51 13.46 -27.59 12.38
CA ASN A 51 12.96 -26.25 12.05
C ASN A 51 12.15 -26.29 10.75
N LYS A 52 10.80 -26.30 10.83
CA LYS A 52 9.96 -26.32 9.63
C LYS A 52 10.09 -24.96 8.96
N THR A 53 10.97 -24.90 7.98
CA THR A 53 11.17 -23.73 7.13
C THR A 53 9.91 -23.51 6.29
N ALA A 54 9.43 -22.26 6.24
CA ALA A 54 8.33 -21.89 5.35
C ALA A 54 8.89 -21.23 4.07
N LEU A 55 8.25 -21.53 2.94
CA LEU A 55 8.50 -20.86 1.66
C LEU A 55 7.41 -19.81 1.47
N VAL A 56 7.79 -18.53 1.37
CA VAL A 56 6.83 -17.43 1.20
C VAL A 56 7.06 -16.78 -0.15
N GLN A 57 6.09 -16.91 -1.04
CA GLN A 57 6.08 -16.21 -2.31
C GLN A 57 5.31 -14.90 -2.16
N LEU A 58 6.04 -13.79 -2.17
CA LEU A 58 5.45 -12.46 -2.22
C LEU A 58 4.87 -12.23 -3.62
N ILE A 59 3.60 -11.82 -3.68
CA ILE A 59 2.94 -11.37 -4.90
C ILE A 59 2.50 -9.94 -4.64
N VAL A 60 3.23 -8.98 -5.19
CA VAL A 60 3.02 -7.56 -4.89
C VAL A 60 2.56 -6.83 -6.13
N GLU A 61 1.49 -6.04 -5.99
CA GLU A 61 1.01 -5.19 -7.06
C GLU A 61 2.02 -4.13 -7.49
N ARG A 62 1.81 -3.57 -8.68
CA ARG A 62 2.60 -2.44 -9.22
C ARG A 62 1.72 -1.24 -9.53
N ASP A 63 0.44 -1.29 -9.17
CA ASP A 63 -0.56 -0.31 -9.59
C ASP A 63 -0.28 1.08 -8.96
N ASN A 64 -0.65 2.15 -9.69
CA ASN A 64 -0.53 3.54 -9.24
C ASN A 64 -1.15 3.78 -7.85
N LYS A 65 -2.12 2.94 -7.46
CA LYS A 65 -2.76 2.98 -6.15
C LYS A 65 -1.81 2.92 -4.95
N LEU A 66 -0.61 2.34 -5.11
CA LEU A 66 0.43 2.33 -4.07
C LEU A 66 0.95 3.73 -3.71
N PHE A 67 0.77 4.72 -4.57
CA PHE A 67 1.35 6.05 -4.44
C PHE A 67 0.38 7.11 -3.89
N PHE A 68 -0.86 6.75 -3.60
CA PHE A 68 -1.77 7.60 -2.82
C PHE A 68 -1.40 7.62 -1.34
N GLU A 69 -1.99 8.59 -0.64
CA GLU A 69 -1.88 8.76 0.80
C GLU A 69 -2.24 7.47 1.57
N ALA A 70 -1.47 7.18 2.62
CA ALA A 70 -1.70 6.05 3.51
C ALA A 70 -2.85 6.30 4.50
N TYR A 71 -3.17 7.57 4.76
CA TYR A 71 -4.12 8.01 5.78
C TYR A 71 -5.14 9.00 5.22
N PRO A 72 -5.98 8.57 4.28
CA PRO A 72 -6.92 9.47 3.63
C PRO A 72 -8.00 9.99 4.57
N SER A 73 -8.35 11.26 4.41
CA SER A 73 -9.35 11.95 5.24
C SER A 73 -10.81 11.49 5.01
N TYR A 74 -11.00 10.54 4.10
CA TYR A 74 -12.28 9.96 3.72
C TYR A 74 -12.44 8.50 4.11
N GLU A 75 -11.51 7.95 4.89
CA GLU A 75 -11.61 6.62 5.47
C GLU A 75 -11.80 6.68 7.00
N ASP A 76 -12.39 5.63 7.54
CA ASP A 76 -12.36 5.29 8.97
C ASP A 76 -11.14 4.39 9.21
N ILE A 77 -10.04 5.01 9.61
CA ILE A 77 -8.73 4.36 9.77
C ILE A 77 -8.70 3.51 11.03
N ASN A 78 -9.42 3.92 12.08
CA ASN A 78 -9.45 3.22 13.37
C ASN A 78 -10.57 2.16 13.49
N GLY A 79 -11.51 2.14 12.56
CA GLY A 79 -12.62 1.17 12.49
C GLY A 79 -13.71 1.43 13.53
N ASP A 80 -13.89 2.66 14.00
CA ASP A 80 -14.89 3.04 15.01
C ASP A 80 -16.27 3.41 14.43
N GLY A 81 -16.40 3.40 13.11
CA GLY A 81 -17.58 3.77 12.34
C GLY A 81 -17.67 5.27 12.02
N VAL A 82 -16.63 6.07 12.33
CA VAL A 82 -16.58 7.51 12.07
C VAL A 82 -15.37 7.85 11.21
N LEU A 83 -15.58 8.61 10.14
CA LEU A 83 -14.49 9.06 9.26
C LEU A 83 -13.41 9.84 10.03
N ASP A 84 -12.15 9.51 9.75
CA ASP A 84 -10.96 10.16 10.30
C ASP A 84 -10.53 11.34 9.43
N ASN A 85 -11.40 12.34 9.32
CA ASN A 85 -11.20 13.48 8.43
C ASN A 85 -10.14 14.49 8.91
N ARG A 86 -9.49 14.26 10.06
CA ARG A 86 -8.46 15.11 10.68
C ARG A 86 -7.47 14.24 11.44
N TYR A 87 -6.34 14.83 11.84
CA TYR A 87 -5.33 14.17 12.68
C TYR A 87 -5.89 13.86 14.08
N LYS A 88 -5.92 12.57 14.46
CA LYS A 88 -6.41 12.08 15.76
C LYS A 88 -5.28 11.42 16.58
N PRO A 89 -4.32 12.19 17.12
CA PRO A 89 -3.12 11.65 17.78
C PRO A 89 -3.37 10.83 19.05
N LEU A 90 -4.55 10.97 19.67
CA LEU A 90 -4.91 10.22 20.88
C LEU A 90 -5.55 8.86 20.59
N GLU A 91 -5.97 8.64 19.34
CA GLU A 91 -6.77 7.50 18.92
C GLU A 91 -6.03 6.63 17.89
N ILE A 92 -5.17 7.26 17.05
CA ILE A 92 -4.47 6.60 15.94
C ILE A 92 -2.96 6.78 16.08
N ASP A 93 -2.22 5.68 16.04
CA ASP A 93 -0.77 5.67 15.85
C ASP A 93 -0.47 5.62 14.35
N TYR A 94 0.00 6.74 13.78
CA TYR A 94 0.28 6.83 12.35
C TYR A 94 1.66 6.25 12.08
N TYR A 95 1.69 5.04 11.52
CA TYR A 95 2.91 4.33 11.15
C TYR A 95 3.62 4.96 9.94
N GLY A 96 4.94 4.79 9.85
CA GLY A 96 5.70 5.34 8.73
C GLY A 96 7.20 5.39 8.96
N TYR A 97 7.89 6.25 8.22
CA TYR A 97 9.35 6.40 8.32
C TYR A 97 9.79 7.20 9.53
N PHE A 98 8.91 8.03 10.10
CA PHE A 98 9.19 8.76 11.32
C PHE A 98 8.68 7.95 12.52
N GLU A 99 9.48 7.81 13.56
CA GLU A 99 9.07 7.12 14.78
C GLU A 99 8.11 8.02 15.57
N SER A 100 6.88 7.57 15.82
CA SER A 100 5.81 8.35 16.46
C SER A 100 6.17 8.81 17.88
N THR A 101 7.10 8.09 18.53
CA THR A 101 7.60 8.46 19.86
C THR A 101 8.75 9.48 19.84
N PHE A 102 9.20 9.94 18.67
CA PHE A 102 10.30 10.90 18.53
C PHE A 102 9.86 12.26 18.00
N CYS A 103 10.69 13.26 18.28
CA CYS A 103 10.61 14.61 17.73
C CYS A 103 11.80 14.87 16.81
N TYR A 104 11.54 15.51 15.68
CA TYR A 104 12.48 15.68 14.58
C TYR A 104 12.73 17.15 14.27
N THR A 105 13.98 17.50 13.94
CA THR A 105 14.28 18.79 13.29
C THR A 105 14.88 18.55 11.91
N HIS A 106 14.64 19.50 11.00
CA HIS A 106 15.21 19.46 9.66
C HIS A 106 16.54 20.21 9.62
N ASN A 107 17.58 19.61 9.05
CA ASN A 107 18.93 20.20 9.03
C ASN A 107 19.28 20.93 7.72
N GLY A 108 18.32 21.08 6.81
CA GLY A 108 18.49 21.61 5.45
C GLY A 108 18.58 20.54 4.38
N SER A 109 18.83 19.28 4.75
CA SER A 109 18.89 18.13 3.84
C SER A 109 17.85 17.07 4.19
N TYR A 110 17.79 16.68 5.47
CA TYR A 110 16.92 15.61 5.98
C TYR A 110 16.48 15.89 7.42
N PHE A 111 15.45 15.20 7.87
CA PHE A 111 15.00 15.16 9.25
C PHE A 111 15.86 14.25 10.12
N GLN A 112 16.13 14.68 11.35
CA GLN A 112 16.88 13.91 12.33
C GLN A 112 16.17 13.97 13.69
N ALA A 113 16.05 12.84 14.37
CA ALA A 113 15.45 12.78 15.71
C ALA A 113 16.32 13.55 16.71
N THR A 114 15.73 14.45 17.51
CA THR A 114 16.43 15.32 18.46
C THR A 114 15.96 15.19 19.90
N SER A 115 14.80 14.59 20.14
CA SER A 115 14.25 14.34 21.47
C SER A 115 13.13 13.29 21.42
N LEU A 116 12.76 12.76 22.58
CA LEU A 116 11.58 11.91 22.73
C LEU A 116 10.33 12.77 22.83
N ALA A 117 9.28 12.36 22.12
CA ALA A 117 7.95 12.93 22.25
C ALA A 117 7.27 12.45 23.54
N THR A 118 6.37 13.27 24.10
CA THR A 118 5.49 12.87 25.20
C THR A 118 4.06 12.82 24.67
N ASN A 119 3.46 11.62 24.60
CA ASN A 119 2.17 11.40 23.93
C ASN A 119 2.16 12.02 22.52
N LYS A 120 3.21 11.74 21.73
CA LYS A 120 3.46 12.27 20.37
C LYS A 120 3.65 13.79 20.28
N LYS A 121 3.65 14.52 21.40
CA LYS A 121 3.88 15.97 21.42
C LYS A 121 5.35 16.31 21.59
N CYS A 122 5.77 17.37 20.91
CA CYS A 122 7.13 17.89 20.87
C CYS A 122 7.22 19.23 21.59
N LEU A 123 7.23 19.18 22.93
CA LEU A 123 7.07 20.36 23.78
C LEU A 123 8.40 21.00 24.22
N THR A 124 9.54 20.35 23.93
CA THR A 124 10.86 20.79 24.41
C THR A 124 11.60 21.70 23.43
N ASP A 125 11.40 21.49 22.13
CA ASP A 125 12.02 22.28 21.07
C ASP A 125 10.93 22.82 20.13
N PRO A 126 10.67 24.14 20.12
CA PRO A 126 9.63 24.72 19.26
C PRO A 126 9.97 24.65 17.77
N ALA A 127 11.19 24.26 17.39
CA ALA A 127 11.57 24.02 15.99
C ALA A 127 11.37 22.57 15.55
N SER A 128 10.83 21.70 16.43
CA SER A 128 10.67 20.28 16.15
C SER A 128 9.28 19.88 15.66
N TRP A 129 9.25 18.79 14.91
CA TRP A 129 8.07 18.13 14.36
C TRP A 129 7.86 16.79 15.07
N SER A 130 6.62 16.45 15.36
CA SER A 130 6.23 15.11 15.81
C SER A 130 6.39 14.11 14.68
N GLY A 131 7.02 12.96 14.98
CA GLY A 131 7.11 11.87 14.01
C GLY A 131 5.73 11.34 13.58
N ASP A 132 4.80 11.25 14.52
CA ASP A 132 3.43 10.78 14.27
C ASP A 132 2.68 11.74 13.33
N TYR A 133 2.80 13.04 13.57
CA TYR A 133 2.19 14.05 12.70
C TYR A 133 2.84 14.09 11.32
N LEU A 134 4.17 13.93 11.25
CA LEU A 134 4.84 13.80 9.96
C LEU A 134 4.31 12.58 9.22
N ASN A 135 4.19 11.40 9.83
CA ASN A 135 3.65 10.21 9.14
C ASN A 135 2.25 10.44 8.58
N PHE A 136 1.33 10.99 9.39
CA PHE A 136 -0.03 11.34 8.97
C PHE A 136 -0.05 12.22 7.72
N LEU A 137 0.76 13.28 7.71
CA LEU A 137 0.78 14.27 6.62
C LEU A 137 1.38 13.73 5.32
N THR A 138 2.17 12.67 5.40
CA THR A 138 3.24 12.43 4.43
C THR A 138 3.16 11.04 3.85
N MET A 139 2.98 9.95 4.60
CA MET A 139 3.20 8.60 4.06
C MET A 139 2.30 8.23 2.87
N THR A 140 2.88 7.59 1.85
CA THR A 140 2.11 6.82 0.86
C THR A 140 1.93 5.38 1.33
N ARG A 141 1.00 4.66 0.72
CA ARG A 141 0.83 3.20 0.96
C ARG A 141 2.12 2.42 0.64
N MET A 142 2.86 2.84 -0.39
CA MET A 142 4.18 2.30 -0.75
C MET A 142 5.19 2.47 0.39
N ASP A 143 5.22 3.63 1.05
CA ASP A 143 6.14 3.88 2.18
C ASP A 143 5.85 2.94 3.35
N ILE A 144 4.57 2.73 3.67
CA ILE A 144 4.13 1.81 4.73
C ILE A 144 4.56 0.38 4.42
N MET A 145 4.34 -0.09 3.18
CA MET A 145 4.74 -1.42 2.75
C MET A 145 6.26 -1.60 2.82
N LEU A 146 7.04 -0.65 2.30
CA LEU A 146 8.51 -0.72 2.32
C LEU A 146 9.05 -0.69 3.75
N ARG A 147 8.46 0.13 4.63
CA ARG A 147 8.83 0.16 6.05
C ARG A 147 8.61 -1.20 6.70
N ALA A 148 7.45 -1.80 6.51
CA ALA A 148 7.09 -3.08 7.11
C ALA A 148 7.96 -4.24 6.58
N LEU A 149 8.19 -4.31 5.27
CA LEU A 149 8.90 -5.43 4.64
C LEU A 149 10.42 -5.34 4.84
N ILE A 150 11.01 -4.17 4.57
CA ILE A 150 12.47 -4.02 4.43
C ILE A 150 13.07 -2.89 5.30
N GLY A 151 12.29 -2.26 6.18
CA GLY A 151 12.76 -1.12 6.98
C GLY A 151 12.80 0.20 6.23
N GLY A 152 12.22 0.27 5.03
CA GLY A 152 12.09 1.49 4.22
C GLY A 152 13.10 1.60 3.07
N ARG A 153 12.85 2.54 2.15
CA ARG A 153 13.72 2.82 1.00
C ARG A 153 14.95 3.64 1.41
N ARG A 154 16.11 2.99 1.44
CA ARG A 154 17.39 3.61 1.83
C ARG A 154 18.03 4.33 0.63
N VAL A 155 18.18 5.65 0.70
CA VAL A 155 18.91 6.46 -0.30
C VAL A 155 20.36 6.76 0.11
N VAL A 156 20.63 6.66 1.41
CA VAL A 156 21.98 6.56 1.95
C VAL A 156 22.02 5.27 2.76
N ASP A 157 22.95 4.37 2.44
CA ASP A 157 23.14 3.12 3.17
C ASP A 157 24.64 2.84 3.35
N THR A 158 25.23 3.43 4.40
CA THR A 158 26.67 3.31 4.73
C THR A 158 26.85 2.66 6.09
N ALA A 159 28.07 2.24 6.44
CA ALA A 159 28.31 1.56 7.73
C ALA A 159 27.86 2.37 8.97
N THR A 160 27.77 3.71 8.86
CA THR A 160 27.48 4.60 9.99
C THR A 160 26.21 5.42 9.84
N GLN A 161 25.57 5.41 8.67
CA GLN A 161 24.41 6.27 8.39
C GLN A 161 23.45 5.59 7.43
N THR A 162 22.17 5.72 7.75
CA THR A 162 21.04 5.33 6.90
C THR A 162 20.07 6.50 6.78
N VAL A 163 19.73 6.89 5.55
CA VAL A 163 18.69 7.91 5.28
C VAL A 163 17.62 7.27 4.42
N LEU A 164 16.38 7.37 4.88
CA LEU A 164 15.20 6.89 4.17
C LEU A 164 14.62 7.99 3.31
N ARG A 165 14.18 7.65 2.10
CA ARG A 165 13.44 8.53 1.19
C ARG A 165 12.12 7.89 0.83
N ARG A 166 11.07 8.69 0.88
CA ARG A 166 9.72 8.27 0.53
C ARG A 166 9.55 8.02 -0.97
N ALA A 167 8.45 7.37 -1.34
CA ALA A 167 8.02 7.24 -2.72
C ALA A 167 7.82 8.62 -3.37
N PHE A 168 8.05 8.70 -4.68
CA PHE A 168 7.76 9.89 -5.46
C PHE A 168 6.24 10.07 -5.58
N VAL A 169 5.76 11.30 -5.36
CA VAL A 169 4.35 11.68 -5.49
C VAL A 169 4.27 12.74 -6.60
N PRO A 170 3.75 12.40 -7.78
CA PRO A 170 3.64 13.35 -8.88
C PRO A 170 2.65 14.49 -8.58
N TRP A 171 2.81 15.62 -9.27
CA TRP A 171 2.01 16.86 -9.09
C TRP A 171 0.68 16.85 -9.88
N GLU A 172 0.03 15.71 -9.89
CA GLU A 172 -1.33 15.46 -10.41
C GLU A 172 -2.15 14.79 -9.29
N ASN A 173 -3.28 14.13 -9.58
CA ASN A 173 -4.17 13.43 -8.64
C ASN A 173 -3.49 12.69 -7.46
N HIS A 174 -2.27 12.17 -7.63
CA HIS A 174 -1.54 11.59 -6.49
C HIS A 174 -1.15 12.60 -5.40
N THR A 175 -1.27 13.91 -5.63
CA THR A 175 -1.03 14.97 -4.65
C THR A 175 -2.17 15.05 -3.66
N TRP A 176 -1.84 15.20 -2.38
CA TRP A 176 -2.84 15.44 -1.34
C TRP A 176 -2.40 16.52 -0.37
N GLY A 177 -3.34 16.91 0.50
CA GLY A 177 -3.05 17.83 1.58
C GLY A 177 -4.20 17.99 2.56
N ILE A 178 -3.89 18.63 3.67
CA ILE A 178 -4.83 19.00 4.71
C ILE A 178 -4.86 20.51 4.92
N GLU A 179 -5.89 20.98 5.60
CA GLU A 179 -5.93 22.31 6.19
C GLU A 179 -6.04 22.23 7.71
N TYR A 180 -5.38 23.17 8.40
CA TYR A 180 -5.52 23.39 9.84
C TYR A 180 -6.03 24.81 10.09
N GLU A 181 -7.05 24.95 10.92
CA GLU A 181 -7.66 26.24 11.27
C GLU A 181 -7.41 26.62 12.73
N SER A 182 -7.78 25.74 13.68
CA SER A 182 -7.70 26.04 15.11
C SER A 182 -7.90 24.80 15.98
N PRO A 183 -7.48 24.83 17.27
CA PRO A 183 -7.71 23.71 18.18
C PRO A 183 -9.19 23.34 18.37
N SER A 184 -10.12 24.30 18.21
CA SER A 184 -11.56 24.04 18.33
C SER A 184 -12.16 23.35 17.12
N VAL A 185 -11.55 23.51 15.94
CA VAL A 185 -12.01 22.89 14.69
C VAL A 185 -11.31 21.55 14.48
N ASP A 186 -9.99 21.53 14.67
CA ASP A 186 -9.15 20.38 14.33
C ASP A 186 -8.91 19.45 15.52
N GLY A 187 -9.28 19.84 16.73
CA GLY A 187 -9.18 19.00 17.94
C GLY A 187 -7.77 18.96 18.58
N TYR A 188 -6.78 19.63 18.00
CA TYR A 188 -5.42 19.70 18.55
C TYR A 188 -4.77 21.07 18.35
N LEU A 189 -3.79 21.39 19.20
CA LEU A 189 -2.94 22.57 19.03
C LEU A 189 -1.76 22.21 18.12
N ILE A 190 -1.69 22.80 16.92
CA ILE A 190 -0.67 22.46 15.93
C ILE A 190 0.78 22.67 16.41
N SER A 191 0.99 23.63 17.32
CA SER A 191 2.30 23.89 17.92
C SER A 191 2.76 22.82 18.91
N ASP A 192 1.87 21.88 19.31
CA ASP A 192 2.28 20.72 20.09
C ASP A 192 2.97 19.65 19.22
N TYR A 193 2.79 19.70 17.89
CA TYR A 193 3.22 18.66 16.95
C TYR A 193 4.09 19.18 15.81
N SER A 194 4.27 20.50 15.70
CA SER A 194 5.06 21.12 14.65
C SER A 194 5.58 22.50 15.08
N PRO A 195 6.51 23.10 14.32
CA PRO A 195 6.98 24.47 14.55
C PRO A 195 5.97 25.56 14.16
N LEU A 196 4.78 25.18 13.68
CA LEU A 196 3.79 26.12 13.20
C LEU A 196 3.02 26.74 14.36
N ALA A 197 2.82 28.06 14.30
CA ALA A 197 1.90 28.75 15.19
C ALA A 197 0.44 28.48 14.77
N THR A 198 -0.52 28.78 15.64
CA THR A 198 -1.92 28.82 15.23
C THR A 198 -2.13 29.89 14.15
N PRO A 199 -2.90 29.61 13.08
CA PRO A 199 -3.25 30.60 12.09
C PRO A 199 -3.90 31.86 12.69
N ALA A 200 -3.76 32.99 12.00
CA ALA A 200 -4.50 34.21 12.29
C ALA A 200 -6.02 33.95 12.15
N SER A 201 -6.82 34.71 12.88
CA SER A 201 -8.29 34.55 12.88
C SER A 201 -8.87 34.60 11.46
N GLY A 202 -9.68 33.59 11.11
CA GLY A 202 -10.30 33.43 9.80
C GLY A 202 -9.35 32.98 8.69
N LYS A 203 -8.16 32.48 9.05
CA LYS A 203 -7.17 31.90 8.13
C LYS A 203 -6.90 30.44 8.46
N ARG A 204 -6.23 29.75 7.53
CA ARG A 204 -5.81 28.35 7.66
C ARG A 204 -4.34 28.17 7.32
N HIS A 205 -3.74 27.09 7.78
CA HIS A 205 -2.52 26.55 7.18
C HIS A 205 -2.91 25.47 6.20
N HIS A 206 -2.38 25.52 4.98
CA HIS A 206 -2.52 24.43 4.02
C HIS A 206 -1.20 23.66 4.02
N LEU A 207 -1.27 22.35 4.21
CA LEU A 207 -0.12 21.45 4.22
C LEU A 207 -0.36 20.42 3.12
N ALA A 208 0.46 20.41 2.08
CA ALA A 208 0.35 19.51 0.95
C ALA A 208 1.65 18.74 0.75
N THR A 209 1.57 17.57 0.11
CA THR A 209 2.76 16.80 -0.25
C THR A 209 2.73 16.40 -1.71
N ASN A 210 3.85 16.66 -2.39
CA ASN A 210 4.13 16.27 -3.77
C ASN A 210 5.63 16.45 -4.06
N ASN A 211 6.01 16.13 -5.29
CA ASN A 211 7.30 16.45 -5.88
C ASN A 211 7.16 17.59 -6.89
N TYR A 212 6.70 18.77 -6.51
CA TYR A 212 6.38 19.88 -7.43
C TYR A 212 7.39 20.15 -8.57
N ILE A 213 6.88 20.73 -9.67
CA ILE A 213 7.54 20.78 -11.00
C ILE A 213 8.99 21.25 -10.98
N GLY A 214 9.83 20.55 -11.75
CA GLY A 214 11.20 20.97 -12.06
C GLY A 214 12.20 20.73 -10.94
N LYS A 215 11.89 19.82 -10.01
CA LYS A 215 12.74 19.40 -8.89
C LYS A 215 13.22 17.95 -9.05
N SER A 216 14.10 17.52 -8.14
CA SER A 216 14.62 16.16 -8.10
C SER A 216 13.57 15.15 -7.60
N ASP A 217 13.95 13.88 -7.52
CA ASP A 217 13.18 12.76 -6.97
C ASP A 217 12.88 12.86 -5.45
N VAL A 218 13.15 14.01 -4.82
CA VAL A 218 12.99 14.22 -3.37
C VAL A 218 11.58 14.74 -3.09
N PRO A 219 10.75 14.02 -2.32
CA PRO A 219 9.41 14.48 -1.95
C PRO A 219 9.44 15.64 -0.95
N TYR A 220 8.44 16.52 -1.03
CA TYR A 220 8.32 17.69 -0.17
C TYR A 220 7.03 17.68 0.67
N LEU A 221 7.12 18.23 1.88
CA LEU A 221 6.00 18.84 2.59
C LEU A 221 6.01 20.33 2.29
N ARG A 222 4.93 20.80 1.66
CA ARG A 222 4.75 22.19 1.23
C ARG A 222 3.70 22.86 2.08
N ILE A 223 3.97 24.09 2.53
CA ILE A 223 3.12 24.77 3.50
C ILE A 223 2.80 26.19 3.02
N ARG A 224 1.51 26.53 2.99
CA ARG A 224 1.02 27.92 2.88
C ARG A 224 0.45 28.35 4.23
N LEU A 225 1.03 29.38 4.82
CA LEU A 225 0.65 29.93 6.10
C LEU A 225 -0.42 31.01 5.94
N ASN A 226 -1.37 31.05 6.87
CA ASN A 226 -2.41 32.06 6.93
C ASN A 226 -3.20 32.24 5.61
N SER A 227 -3.45 31.14 4.91
CA SER A 227 -4.29 31.08 3.71
C SER A 227 -5.74 31.48 4.00
N SER A 228 -6.37 32.14 3.03
CA SER A 228 -7.78 32.54 3.10
C SER A 228 -8.73 31.60 2.36
N GLY A 229 -8.17 30.81 1.42
CA GLY A 229 -8.91 29.80 0.65
C GLY A 229 -9.03 28.48 1.41
N ARG A 230 -9.33 27.43 0.66
CA ARG A 230 -9.39 26.05 1.16
C ARG A 230 -8.28 25.20 0.54
N ILE A 231 -7.96 24.08 1.18
CA ILE A 231 -6.88 23.19 0.70
C ILE A 231 -7.13 22.69 -0.73
N TRP A 232 -8.38 22.38 -1.08
CA TRP A 232 -8.75 21.92 -2.43
C TRP A 232 -8.53 22.98 -3.50
N ASP A 233 -8.54 24.28 -3.17
CA ASP A 233 -8.11 25.35 -4.08
C ASP A 233 -6.59 25.30 -4.39
N TRP A 234 -5.89 24.26 -3.94
CA TRP A 234 -4.48 24.05 -4.21
C TRP A 234 -4.18 22.62 -4.67
N VAL A 235 -4.80 21.61 -4.07
CA VAL A 235 -4.52 20.20 -4.38
C VAL A 235 -5.53 19.56 -5.32
N ASP A 236 -6.65 20.20 -5.62
CA ASP A 236 -7.74 19.66 -6.45
C ASP A 236 -8.10 20.70 -7.52
N GLN A 237 -7.28 20.78 -8.58
CA GLN A 237 -7.35 21.80 -9.63
C GLN A 237 -7.04 21.20 -11.02
N GLU A 238 -7.41 21.93 -12.08
CA GLU A 238 -6.96 21.64 -13.45
C GLU A 238 -5.42 21.78 -13.51
N ARG A 239 -4.77 20.76 -14.07
CA ARG A 239 -3.32 20.54 -14.22
C ARG A 239 -2.57 20.25 -12.93
N THR A 240 -1.86 21.27 -12.43
CA THR A 240 -0.73 21.06 -11.54
C THR A 240 -1.18 21.19 -10.10
N GLN A 241 -1.33 20.06 -9.43
CA GLN A 241 -1.83 19.97 -8.07
C GLN A 241 -0.73 20.22 -7.06
N GLY A 242 -1.03 21.01 -6.03
CA GLY A 242 -0.07 21.36 -4.98
C GLY A 242 1.14 22.16 -5.49
N ASP A 243 1.06 22.83 -6.65
CA ASP A 243 2.17 23.63 -7.22
C ASP A 243 2.08 25.14 -6.89
N GLY A 244 3.07 25.93 -7.31
CA GLY A 244 3.13 27.38 -7.13
C GLY A 244 3.83 27.81 -5.84
N SER A 245 3.51 29.02 -5.37
CA SER A 245 4.16 29.62 -4.18
C SER A 245 3.78 28.84 -2.92
N ALA A 246 4.79 28.53 -2.09
CA ALA A 246 4.64 28.06 -0.72
C ALA A 246 5.50 28.93 0.20
N ASP A 247 5.11 29.08 1.46
CA ASP A 247 5.91 29.77 2.47
C ASP A 247 7.08 28.90 2.94
N LEU A 248 6.88 27.58 2.95
CA LEU A 248 7.89 26.59 3.30
C LEU A 248 7.80 25.39 2.34
N ASP A 249 8.95 24.95 1.84
CA ASP A 249 9.14 23.66 1.18
C ASP A 249 10.18 22.87 1.97
N ILE A 250 9.78 21.72 2.52
CA ILE A 250 10.62 20.90 3.41
C ILE A 250 10.84 19.53 2.78
N THR A 251 12.10 19.14 2.54
CA THR A 251 12.41 17.79 2.03
C THR A 251 12.11 16.73 3.08
N LEU A 252 11.58 15.58 2.66
CA LEU A 252 11.04 14.56 3.56
C LEU A 252 11.99 13.40 3.89
N ASP A 253 13.22 13.43 3.41
CA ASP A 253 14.24 12.44 3.76
C ASP A 253 14.45 12.43 5.30
N VAL A 254 14.69 11.26 5.89
CA VAL A 254 14.86 11.10 7.34
C VAL A 254 16.01 10.16 7.69
N GLU A 255 16.86 10.56 8.64
CA GLU A 255 17.90 9.69 9.20
C GLU A 255 17.29 8.68 10.17
N ALA A 256 17.40 7.40 9.83
CA ALA A 256 16.86 6.28 10.61
C ALA A 256 17.95 5.63 11.47
N CYS A 257 17.55 5.04 12.59
CA CYS A 257 18.44 4.35 13.53
C CYS A 257 19.65 5.19 13.98
N ARG A 258 19.40 6.48 14.22
CA ARG A 258 20.41 7.44 14.67
C ARG A 258 20.89 7.09 16.08
N THR A 259 22.20 7.19 16.34
CA THR A 259 22.76 6.99 17.68
C THR A 259 22.07 7.88 18.73
N GLY A 260 21.55 7.25 19.79
CA GLY A 260 20.78 7.91 20.85
C GLY A 260 19.27 7.95 20.61
N TYR A 261 18.82 7.60 19.40
CA TYR A 261 17.41 7.55 18.97
C TYR A 261 17.20 6.28 18.13
N LEU A 262 17.17 5.13 18.79
CA LEU A 262 16.95 3.84 18.15
C LEU A 262 15.47 3.46 18.25
N GLU A 263 14.89 3.20 17.08
CA GLU A 263 13.53 2.72 16.89
C GLU A 263 13.48 1.22 17.24
N GLU A 264 12.29 0.68 17.53
CA GLU A 264 12.16 -0.76 17.86
C GLU A 264 12.66 -1.65 16.72
N THR A 265 12.43 -1.22 15.48
CA THR A 265 12.86 -1.91 14.26
C THR A 265 14.31 -1.61 13.88
N CYS A 266 15.13 -1.07 14.78
CA CYS A 266 16.57 -0.90 14.54
C CYS A 266 17.33 -2.12 15.04
N SER A 267 18.07 -2.78 14.15
CA SER A 267 18.93 -3.92 14.48
C SER A 267 20.40 -3.50 14.44
N GLU A 268 21.16 -3.89 15.47
CA GLU A 268 22.62 -3.73 15.54
C GLU A 268 23.31 -4.87 14.79
N TYR A 269 24.24 -4.53 13.90
CA TYR A 269 25.05 -5.48 13.14
C TYR A 269 26.46 -5.63 13.71
N PRO A 270 27.22 -6.70 13.39
CA PRO A 270 28.54 -6.98 13.98
C PRO A 270 29.59 -5.85 13.89
N ASN A 271 29.46 -4.94 12.94
CA ASN A 271 30.30 -3.73 12.86
C ASN A 271 29.97 -2.65 13.91
N GLY A 272 28.96 -2.86 14.75
CA GLY A 272 28.43 -1.90 15.74
C GLY A 272 27.51 -0.84 15.15
N GLY A 273 27.15 -0.94 13.87
CA GLY A 273 26.19 -0.05 13.20
C GLY A 273 24.76 -0.53 13.41
N ASN A 274 23.80 0.40 13.35
CA ASN A 274 22.38 0.08 13.43
C ASN A 274 21.69 0.32 12.08
N LYS A 275 20.78 -0.57 11.69
CA LYS A 275 20.00 -0.46 10.45
C LYS A 275 18.50 -0.63 10.72
N PRO A 276 17.65 0.10 9.98
CA PRO A 276 16.21 -0.14 10.04
C PRO A 276 15.91 -1.46 9.33
N THR A 277 15.25 -2.37 10.02
CA THR A 277 14.89 -3.70 9.54
C THR A 277 13.37 -3.84 9.44
N GLY A 278 12.92 -4.85 8.70
CA GLY A 278 11.51 -5.21 8.53
C GLY A 278 11.33 -6.71 8.60
N ILE A 279 10.11 -7.20 8.35
CA ILE A 279 9.78 -8.62 8.55
C ILE A 279 10.64 -9.56 7.70
N LEU A 280 11.12 -9.13 6.53
CA LEU A 280 12.00 -9.96 5.70
C LEU A 280 13.38 -10.15 6.33
N HIS A 281 13.85 -9.18 7.12
CA HIS A 281 15.07 -9.33 7.91
C HIS A 281 14.82 -10.31 9.07
N GLU A 282 13.73 -10.11 9.82
CA GLU A 282 13.38 -10.91 11.01
C GLU A 282 13.31 -12.41 10.72
N TYR A 283 12.70 -12.79 9.59
CA TYR A 283 12.48 -14.18 9.21
C TYR A 283 13.48 -14.70 8.18
N GLY A 284 14.14 -13.81 7.42
CA GLY A 284 15.07 -14.19 6.37
C GLY A 284 16.52 -14.30 6.85
N GLU A 285 17.01 -13.43 7.73
CA GLU A 285 18.42 -13.44 8.16
C GLU A 285 18.77 -14.65 9.04
N ASN A 286 17.78 -15.29 9.66
CA ASN A 286 17.94 -16.52 10.43
C ASN A 286 17.44 -17.78 9.71
N ASN A 287 17.11 -17.67 8.41
CA ASN A 287 16.62 -18.77 7.58
C ASN A 287 15.37 -19.48 8.13
N ARG A 288 14.53 -18.78 8.90
CA ARG A 288 13.20 -19.29 9.32
C ARG A 288 12.24 -19.36 8.14
N MET A 289 12.36 -18.42 7.22
CA MET A 289 11.58 -18.37 5.99
C MET A 289 12.49 -18.04 4.81
N TYR A 290 12.13 -18.59 3.65
CA TYR A 290 12.73 -18.27 2.36
C TYR A 290 11.70 -17.53 1.54
N PHE A 291 12.17 -16.60 0.70
CA PHE A 291 11.30 -15.68 -0.01
C PHE A 291 11.56 -15.72 -1.52
N SER A 292 10.47 -15.72 -2.29
CA SER A 292 10.45 -15.35 -3.70
C SER A 292 9.56 -14.12 -3.90
N LEU A 293 9.69 -13.44 -5.04
CA LEU A 293 8.89 -12.26 -5.35
C LEU A 293 8.41 -12.30 -6.79
N LEU A 294 7.10 -12.13 -6.96
CA LEU A 294 6.46 -11.76 -8.21
C LEU A 294 5.89 -10.36 -8.09
N THR A 295 6.00 -9.60 -9.17
CA THR A 295 5.28 -8.35 -9.36
C THR A 295 4.67 -8.30 -10.75
N GLY A 296 3.71 -7.40 -10.96
CA GLY A 296 3.37 -6.96 -12.31
C GLY A 296 4.59 -6.39 -13.04
N SER A 297 4.47 -6.23 -14.36
CA SER A 297 5.48 -5.53 -15.18
C SER A 297 4.90 -4.26 -15.79
N PHE A 298 5.75 -3.40 -16.34
CA PHE A 298 5.30 -2.22 -17.07
C PHE A 298 4.95 -2.56 -18.52
N GLU A 299 5.68 -3.46 -19.18
CA GLU A 299 5.42 -3.86 -20.57
C GLU A 299 4.17 -4.73 -20.71
N ASN A 300 3.92 -5.60 -19.74
CA ASN A 300 2.77 -6.48 -19.69
C ASN A 300 1.87 -6.12 -18.50
N ASN A 301 1.51 -4.83 -18.39
CA ASN A 301 0.81 -4.28 -17.23
C ASN A 301 -0.59 -4.87 -16.99
N LEU A 302 -1.19 -5.49 -18.00
CA LEU A 302 -2.50 -6.15 -17.92
C LEU A 302 -2.41 -7.68 -17.94
N GLN A 303 -1.22 -8.25 -17.76
CA GLN A 303 -1.00 -9.68 -17.99
C GLN A 303 -0.02 -10.26 -16.98
N GLY A 304 -0.48 -11.24 -16.20
CA GLY A 304 0.33 -12.05 -15.28
C GLY A 304 1.35 -11.29 -14.45
N GLY A 305 2.45 -11.98 -14.11
CA GLY A 305 3.52 -11.44 -13.29
C GLY A 305 4.90 -11.94 -13.73
N VAL A 306 5.93 -11.19 -13.35
CA VAL A 306 7.33 -11.58 -13.59
C VAL A 306 7.93 -12.00 -12.27
N LEU A 307 8.56 -13.19 -12.24
CA LEU A 307 9.40 -13.60 -11.10
C LEU A 307 10.63 -12.69 -11.04
N ARG A 308 10.68 -11.87 -10.00
CA ARG A 308 11.75 -10.89 -9.74
C ARG A 308 12.89 -11.51 -8.93
N GLN A 309 12.54 -12.45 -8.06
CA GLN A 309 13.47 -13.23 -7.25
C GLN A 309 12.97 -14.67 -7.12
N SER A 310 13.84 -15.64 -7.43
CA SER A 310 13.65 -17.04 -7.07
C SER A 310 13.81 -17.25 -5.56
N MET A 311 13.16 -18.28 -5.04
CA MET A 311 13.10 -18.65 -3.62
C MET A 311 14.50 -18.74 -3.03
N ARG A 312 14.81 -17.87 -2.06
CA ARG A 312 16.11 -17.82 -1.39
C ARG A 312 16.02 -17.14 -0.03
N SER A 313 17.10 -17.21 0.74
CA SER A 313 17.22 -16.45 1.98
C SER A 313 17.38 -14.97 1.65
N PHE A 314 16.64 -14.12 2.35
CA PHE A 314 16.82 -12.67 2.26
C PHE A 314 18.18 -12.24 2.83
N GLY A 315 18.62 -12.86 3.93
CA GLY A 315 19.86 -12.50 4.61
C GLY A 315 21.14 -12.94 3.89
N ASP A 316 21.10 -14.03 3.11
CA ASP A 316 22.32 -14.55 2.48
C ASP A 316 22.74 -13.74 1.23
N GLU A 317 21.80 -13.09 0.55
CA GLU A 317 22.03 -12.49 -0.78
C GLU A 317 21.73 -10.98 -0.85
N GLU A 318 20.81 -10.48 -0.01
CA GLU A 318 20.37 -9.08 -0.07
C GLU A 318 20.97 -8.22 1.04
N VAL A 319 21.37 -8.80 2.18
CA VAL A 319 21.88 -8.05 3.34
C VAL A 319 23.30 -8.45 3.67
N ASP A 320 24.21 -7.48 3.79
CA ASP A 320 25.57 -7.76 4.28
C ASP A 320 25.51 -8.16 5.77
N PRO A 321 25.95 -9.37 6.15
CA PRO A 321 25.76 -9.89 7.51
C PRO A 321 26.62 -9.17 8.57
N VAL A 322 27.58 -8.35 8.16
CA VAL A 322 28.47 -7.61 9.07
C VAL A 322 27.99 -6.18 9.26
N THR A 323 27.38 -5.58 8.25
CA THR A 323 27.06 -4.15 8.20
C THR A 323 25.58 -3.83 8.05
N GLY A 324 24.77 -4.82 7.66
CA GLY A 324 23.35 -4.69 7.37
C GLY A 324 23.02 -3.84 6.14
N ILE A 325 24.03 -3.51 5.33
CA ILE A 325 23.87 -2.73 4.09
C ILE A 325 23.24 -3.62 3.02
N PHE A 326 22.31 -3.08 2.23
CA PHE A 326 21.75 -3.81 1.11
C PHE A 326 22.79 -4.04 0.00
N SER A 327 22.80 -5.26 -0.53
CA SER A 327 23.64 -5.61 -1.66
C SER A 327 23.14 -4.94 -2.95
N SER A 328 24.05 -4.76 -3.92
CA SER A 328 23.69 -4.21 -5.24
C SER A 328 23.25 -5.30 -6.24
N SER A 329 23.25 -6.58 -5.83
CA SER A 329 23.09 -7.73 -6.71
C SER A 329 21.66 -7.92 -7.24
N GLY A 330 20.66 -7.23 -6.69
CA GLY A 330 19.27 -7.36 -7.08
C GLY A 330 18.37 -7.73 -5.91
N GLY A 331 17.27 -8.44 -6.20
CA GLY A 331 16.41 -9.07 -5.21
C GLY A 331 15.17 -8.28 -4.81
N ILE A 332 14.55 -8.68 -3.71
CA ILE A 332 13.29 -8.14 -3.21
C ILE A 332 13.41 -6.66 -2.89
N ALA A 333 14.41 -6.25 -2.10
CA ALA A 333 14.57 -4.86 -1.68
C ALA A 333 14.77 -3.93 -2.89
N LYS A 334 15.62 -4.32 -3.84
CA LYS A 334 15.85 -3.54 -5.07
C LYS A 334 14.59 -3.47 -5.93
N THR A 335 13.86 -4.58 -6.08
CA THR A 335 12.63 -4.63 -6.88
C THR A 335 11.58 -3.68 -6.31
N LEU A 336 11.26 -3.83 -5.02
CA LEU A 336 10.20 -3.05 -4.38
C LEU A 336 10.56 -1.55 -4.39
N THR A 337 11.81 -1.19 -4.11
CA THR A 337 12.23 0.22 -4.10
C THR A 337 12.35 0.86 -5.48
N ALA A 338 12.33 0.07 -6.56
CA ALA A 338 12.34 0.55 -7.94
C ALA A 338 10.93 0.77 -8.50
N LEU A 339 9.88 0.19 -7.90
CA LEU A 339 8.50 0.44 -8.32
C LEU A 339 8.18 1.94 -8.21
N GLN A 340 7.62 2.49 -9.28
CA GLN A 340 7.32 3.91 -9.41
C GLN A 340 6.19 4.12 -10.43
N ILE A 341 5.56 5.29 -10.39
CA ILE A 341 4.72 5.74 -11.51
C ILE A 341 5.64 6.09 -12.70
N PRO A 342 5.36 5.59 -13.93
CA PRO A 342 6.07 5.86 -15.18
C PRO A 342 6.20 7.33 -15.63
N ASN A 343 6.84 8.21 -14.86
CA ASN A 343 6.80 9.66 -15.12
C ASN A 343 8.16 10.27 -15.52
N ASP A 344 8.10 11.39 -16.26
CA ASP A 344 9.25 12.27 -16.49
C ASP A 344 9.27 13.39 -15.45
N TYR A 345 10.29 13.36 -14.58
CA TYR A 345 10.51 14.31 -13.50
C TYR A 345 10.74 15.77 -13.96
N GLN A 346 10.88 16.04 -15.26
CA GLN A 346 11.33 17.33 -15.79
C GLN A 346 10.31 18.12 -16.63
N LEU A 347 9.24 17.48 -17.10
CA LEU A 347 8.26 18.10 -18.00
C LEU A 347 6.98 18.50 -17.26
N SER A 348 6.26 19.50 -17.77
CA SER A 348 4.98 19.94 -17.18
C SER A 348 3.82 18.96 -17.40
N THR A 349 4.02 17.89 -18.18
CA THR A 349 3.05 16.81 -18.41
C THR A 349 3.58 15.52 -17.81
N VAL A 350 2.87 14.99 -16.82
CA VAL A 350 3.34 13.91 -15.93
C VAL A 350 3.33 12.55 -16.62
N GLN A 351 2.29 12.26 -17.42
CA GLN A 351 1.99 10.91 -17.90
C GLN A 351 2.29 10.71 -19.39
N ASN A 352 3.57 10.71 -19.75
CA ASN A 352 3.98 10.59 -21.15
C ASN A 352 3.67 9.22 -21.77
N ASP A 353 3.44 8.17 -20.96
CA ASP A 353 3.08 6.83 -21.42
C ASP A 353 1.56 6.56 -21.44
N CYS A 354 0.74 7.55 -21.06
CA CYS A 354 -0.72 7.46 -21.08
C CYS A 354 -1.40 8.75 -21.60
N GLY A 355 -1.69 8.79 -22.91
CA GLY A 355 -2.46 9.89 -23.50
C GLY A 355 -3.98 9.76 -23.28
N TRP A 356 -4.77 10.67 -23.88
CA TRP A 356 -6.23 10.63 -23.84
C TRP A 356 -6.81 9.46 -24.62
N ILE A 357 -7.27 8.42 -23.91
CA ILE A 357 -7.92 7.23 -24.50
C ILE A 357 -9.45 7.33 -24.37
N SER A 358 -10.08 8.08 -25.28
CA SER A 358 -11.53 8.36 -25.21
C SER A 358 -12.43 7.46 -26.06
N GLN A 359 -11.85 6.53 -26.84
CA GLN A 359 -12.57 5.78 -27.88
C GLN A 359 -12.58 4.25 -27.65
N ARG A 360 -11.83 3.75 -26.68
CA ARG A 360 -11.68 2.32 -26.40
C ARG A 360 -11.10 2.09 -25.00
N PRO A 361 -11.22 0.86 -24.44
CA PRO A 361 -10.40 0.44 -23.32
C PRO A 361 -8.90 0.51 -23.61
N MET A 362 -8.12 0.60 -22.53
CA MET A 362 -6.67 0.44 -22.55
C MET A 362 -6.26 -0.94 -23.10
N ARG A 363 -5.09 -1.00 -23.73
CA ARG A 363 -4.47 -2.27 -24.17
C ARG A 363 -3.21 -2.54 -23.35
N ASN A 364 -2.82 -3.81 -23.29
CA ASN A 364 -1.56 -4.19 -22.66
C ASN A 364 -0.37 -3.41 -23.25
N GLY A 365 0.50 -2.90 -22.39
CA GLY A 365 1.66 -2.06 -22.70
C GLY A 365 1.39 -0.56 -22.76
N GLU A 366 0.13 -0.12 -22.61
CA GLU A 366 -0.28 1.29 -22.50
C GLU A 366 -0.56 1.66 -21.03
N CYS A 367 -0.38 2.94 -20.68
CA CYS A 367 -0.62 3.50 -19.34
C CYS A 367 -0.12 2.58 -18.23
N ARG A 368 1.20 2.43 -18.15
CA ARG A 368 1.82 1.28 -17.51
C ARG A 368 1.78 1.34 -15.97
N ALA A 369 1.33 2.47 -15.42
CA ALA A 369 1.01 2.60 -14.00
C ALA A 369 -0.28 1.85 -13.62
N TRP A 370 -1.17 1.56 -14.57
CA TRP A 370 -2.45 0.88 -14.34
C TRP A 370 -2.36 -0.59 -14.69
N GLY A 371 -3.14 -1.40 -13.98
CA GLY A 371 -3.32 -2.81 -14.24
C GLY A 371 -2.75 -3.63 -13.09
N ASN A 372 -3.58 -4.54 -12.61
CA ASN A 372 -3.34 -5.34 -11.42
C ASN A 372 -3.85 -6.78 -11.62
N PRO A 373 -3.18 -7.59 -12.47
CA PRO A 373 -3.63 -8.91 -12.89
C PRO A 373 -3.41 -9.99 -11.80
N VAL A 374 -3.97 -9.80 -10.60
CA VAL A 374 -3.67 -10.59 -9.39
C VAL A 374 -3.86 -12.09 -9.58
N ALA A 375 -5.00 -12.54 -10.10
CA ALA A 375 -5.24 -13.98 -10.30
C ALA A 375 -4.22 -14.62 -11.26
N GLU A 376 -3.78 -13.88 -12.29
CA GLU A 376 -2.75 -14.35 -13.23
C GLU A 376 -1.36 -14.35 -12.60
N MET A 377 -1.04 -13.38 -11.74
CA MET A 377 0.18 -13.39 -10.93
C MET A 377 0.21 -14.56 -9.94
N MET A 378 -0.91 -14.84 -9.27
CA MET A 378 -1.07 -16.00 -8.40
C MET A 378 -0.88 -17.31 -9.16
N TYR A 379 -1.42 -17.39 -10.38
CA TYR A 379 -1.26 -18.54 -11.25
C TYR A 379 0.20 -18.75 -11.67
N GLU A 380 0.88 -17.70 -12.12
CA GLU A 380 2.29 -17.77 -12.51
C GLU A 380 3.19 -18.11 -11.30
N GLY A 381 2.86 -17.56 -10.13
CA GLY A 381 3.51 -17.91 -8.88
C GLY A 381 3.34 -19.38 -8.50
N LEU A 382 2.14 -19.93 -8.71
CA LEU A 382 1.84 -21.34 -8.47
C LEU A 382 2.57 -22.26 -9.46
N ARG A 383 2.73 -21.85 -10.73
CA ARG A 383 3.57 -22.55 -11.71
C ARG A 383 5.02 -22.67 -11.22
N TYR A 384 5.58 -21.58 -10.70
CA TYR A 384 6.93 -21.59 -10.14
C TYR A 384 7.04 -22.56 -8.94
N LEU A 385 6.08 -22.54 -8.01
CA LEU A 385 6.06 -23.46 -6.86
C LEU A 385 5.85 -24.93 -7.28
N ALA A 386 5.13 -25.16 -8.38
CA ALA A 386 4.99 -26.47 -9.03
C ALA A 386 6.24 -26.93 -9.82
N GLY A 387 7.31 -26.13 -9.81
CA GLY A 387 8.62 -26.55 -10.31
C GLY A 387 8.82 -26.34 -11.81
N GLU A 388 7.95 -25.56 -12.44
CA GLU A 388 8.20 -25.04 -13.77
C GLU A 388 9.51 -24.24 -13.78
N GLN A 389 10.25 -24.30 -14.88
CA GLN A 389 11.58 -23.68 -15.01
C GLN A 389 11.61 -22.60 -16.09
N SER A 390 10.45 -22.20 -16.59
CA SER A 390 10.33 -21.10 -17.54
C SER A 390 9.01 -20.35 -17.34
N PRO A 391 9.05 -19.03 -17.48
CA PRO A 391 7.87 -18.20 -17.36
C PRO A 391 6.89 -18.46 -18.51
N THR A 392 5.62 -18.14 -18.28
CA THR A 392 4.62 -18.06 -19.33
C THR A 392 5.04 -16.97 -20.32
N PRO A 393 5.19 -17.25 -21.63
CA PRO A 393 5.74 -16.30 -22.58
C PRO A 393 4.99 -14.96 -22.70
N SER A 394 3.68 -14.92 -22.44
CA SER A 394 2.90 -13.68 -22.48
C SER A 394 3.08 -12.79 -21.24
N PHE A 395 3.50 -13.35 -20.11
CA PHE A 395 3.71 -12.58 -18.87
C PHE A 395 5.13 -12.01 -18.80
N PHE A 396 6.09 -12.72 -19.39
CA PHE A 396 7.50 -12.39 -19.30
C PHE A 396 7.89 -11.10 -20.03
N THR A 397 8.73 -10.30 -19.38
CA THR A 397 9.48 -9.19 -19.99
C THR A 397 10.81 -9.01 -19.25
N ASP A 398 11.85 -8.62 -19.98
CA ASP A 398 13.17 -8.22 -19.48
C ASP A 398 13.68 -6.92 -20.17
N SER A 399 12.77 -6.17 -20.79
CA SER A 399 13.06 -5.04 -21.67
C SER A 399 12.26 -3.80 -21.28
N GLY A 400 12.43 -2.70 -22.03
CA GLY A 400 11.61 -1.50 -21.84
C GLY A 400 11.84 -0.78 -20.52
N MET A 401 10.76 -0.36 -19.87
CA MET A 401 10.77 0.35 -18.60
C MET A 401 11.30 -0.54 -17.48
N ASP A 402 10.86 -1.81 -17.39
CA ASP A 402 11.40 -2.77 -16.42
C ASP A 402 12.93 -2.77 -16.42
N GLN A 403 13.53 -2.86 -17.61
CA GLN A 403 14.99 -2.78 -17.78
C GLN A 403 15.55 -1.40 -17.42
N THR A 404 14.87 -0.32 -17.79
CA THR A 404 15.32 1.07 -17.59
C THR A 404 15.43 1.43 -16.10
N ILE A 405 14.47 0.99 -15.29
CA ILE A 405 14.47 1.22 -13.84
C ILE A 405 15.19 0.10 -13.07
N GLY A 406 15.68 -0.91 -13.78
CA GLY A 406 16.50 -1.99 -13.23
C GLY A 406 15.73 -3.02 -12.41
N LEU A 407 14.45 -3.28 -12.77
CA LEU A 407 13.71 -4.41 -12.20
C LEU A 407 14.39 -5.72 -12.60
N PRO A 408 14.74 -6.58 -11.63
CA PRO A 408 15.37 -7.84 -11.94
C PRO A 408 14.37 -8.79 -12.62
N THR A 409 14.93 -9.74 -13.35
CA THR A 409 14.21 -10.88 -13.90
C THR A 409 14.95 -12.13 -13.44
N ALA A 410 14.28 -12.99 -12.67
CA ALA A 410 14.91 -14.16 -12.10
C ALA A 410 15.00 -15.29 -13.13
N THR A 411 16.12 -16.02 -13.09
CA THR A 411 16.18 -17.36 -13.68
C THR A 411 15.33 -18.29 -12.82
N TRP A 412 14.34 -18.94 -13.43
CA TRP A 412 13.49 -19.89 -12.73
C TRP A 412 14.28 -21.16 -12.38
N ASP A 413 14.11 -21.61 -11.14
CA ASP A 413 14.55 -22.91 -10.64
C ASP A 413 13.34 -23.69 -10.13
N ASN A 414 13.54 -24.94 -9.70
CA ASN A 414 12.52 -25.68 -8.98
C ASN A 414 12.74 -25.46 -7.47
N PRO A 415 11.81 -24.84 -6.72
CA PRO A 415 11.92 -24.63 -5.27
C PRO A 415 12.05 -25.92 -4.46
N TYR A 416 11.58 -27.05 -4.99
CA TYR A 416 11.61 -28.34 -4.31
C TYR A 416 12.66 -29.31 -4.90
N SER A 417 13.55 -28.84 -5.76
CA SER A 417 14.65 -29.70 -6.24
C SER A 417 15.61 -30.04 -5.11
N SER A 418 16.17 -31.27 -5.13
CA SER A 418 16.97 -31.82 -4.03
C SER A 418 18.26 -31.05 -3.69
N ASN A 419 18.66 -30.10 -4.51
CA ASN A 419 19.79 -29.19 -4.28
C ASN A 419 19.40 -27.92 -3.50
N GLN A 420 18.11 -27.67 -3.26
CA GLN A 420 17.66 -26.54 -2.44
C GLN A 420 17.78 -26.87 -0.95
N PRO A 421 18.16 -25.88 -0.11
CA PRO A 421 18.34 -26.09 1.33
C PRO A 421 17.02 -26.34 2.08
N TYR A 422 15.88 -26.17 1.41
CA TYR A 422 14.51 -26.27 1.95
C TYR A 422 13.63 -27.26 1.14
N SER A 423 14.24 -28.17 0.38
CA SER A 423 13.55 -29.03 -0.59
C SER A 423 12.61 -30.09 -0.02
N GLN A 424 12.55 -30.28 1.31
CA GLN A 424 11.72 -31.29 1.96
C GLN A 424 11.04 -30.73 3.21
N CYS A 425 9.81 -31.15 3.47
CA CYS A 425 9.02 -30.79 4.65
C CYS A 425 8.78 -29.27 4.85
N SER A 426 8.88 -28.48 3.77
CA SER A 426 8.63 -27.04 3.78
C SER A 426 7.24 -26.71 3.23
N SER A 427 6.40 -26.09 4.03
CA SER A 427 5.10 -25.56 3.59
C SER A 427 5.31 -24.30 2.75
N ALA A 428 4.53 -24.15 1.68
CA ALA A 428 4.56 -22.97 0.82
C ALA A 428 3.32 -22.10 1.02
N TYR A 429 3.52 -20.79 0.98
CA TYR A 429 2.49 -19.78 1.11
C TYR A 429 2.66 -18.71 0.03
N GLN A 430 1.56 -18.33 -0.61
CA GLN A 430 1.50 -17.06 -1.33
C GLN A 430 1.09 -15.97 -0.34
N LEU A 431 1.85 -14.88 -0.27
CA LEU A 431 1.46 -13.65 0.41
C LEU A 431 1.18 -12.60 -0.65
N VAL A 432 -0.10 -12.39 -0.93
CA VAL A 432 -0.59 -11.41 -1.90
C VAL A 432 -0.74 -10.06 -1.20
N ILE A 433 -0.06 -9.04 -1.70
CA ILE A 433 -0.16 -7.65 -1.23
C ILE A 433 -0.70 -6.82 -2.39
N SER A 434 -1.96 -6.40 -2.27
CA SER A 434 -2.64 -5.69 -3.35
C SER A 434 -3.83 -4.89 -2.85
N ASP A 435 -4.28 -3.91 -3.62
CA ASP A 435 -5.55 -3.24 -3.48
C ASP A 435 -6.74 -4.23 -3.62
N PRO A 436 -7.92 -3.89 -3.07
CA PRO A 436 -9.04 -4.83 -3.02
C PRO A 436 -9.72 -5.03 -4.38
N SER A 437 -9.35 -4.26 -5.40
CA SER A 437 -9.92 -4.31 -6.75
C SER A 437 -8.89 -4.71 -7.83
N PRO A 438 -8.59 -6.01 -7.94
CA PRO A 438 -7.87 -6.58 -9.08
C PRO A 438 -8.43 -6.12 -10.43
N SER A 439 -7.59 -6.14 -11.45
CA SER A 439 -7.99 -5.72 -12.80
C SER A 439 -7.29 -6.54 -13.87
N PHE A 440 -8.02 -6.83 -14.96
CA PHE A 440 -7.52 -7.56 -16.13
C PHE A 440 -6.83 -8.89 -15.74
N ASP A 441 -7.40 -9.62 -14.78
CA ASP A 441 -6.80 -10.85 -14.24
C ASP A 441 -7.57 -12.11 -14.66
N GLY A 442 -8.43 -11.99 -15.66
CA GLY A 442 -9.43 -12.99 -16.00
C GLY A 442 -9.19 -13.73 -17.31
N ASP A 443 -8.29 -13.28 -18.18
CA ASP A 443 -8.23 -13.70 -19.58
C ASP A 443 -7.05 -14.63 -19.92
N GLN A 444 -6.04 -14.74 -19.07
CA GLN A 444 -4.90 -15.63 -19.28
C GLN A 444 -4.81 -16.74 -18.23
N LEU A 445 -5.94 -17.41 -17.98
CA LEU A 445 -6.07 -18.51 -17.00
C LEU A 445 -6.73 -19.76 -17.63
N PRO A 446 -6.25 -20.98 -17.33
CA PRO A 446 -6.86 -22.21 -17.82
C PRO A 446 -8.31 -22.35 -17.33
N GLY A 447 -9.26 -22.58 -18.25
CA GLY A 447 -10.69 -22.69 -17.92
C GLY A 447 -11.44 -21.36 -17.75
N SER A 448 -10.79 -20.23 -18.08
CA SER A 448 -11.44 -18.92 -18.08
C SER A 448 -12.67 -18.86 -19.00
N ALA A 449 -13.71 -18.16 -18.55
CA ALA A 449 -14.89 -17.84 -19.37
C ALA A 449 -14.70 -16.62 -20.28
N PHE A 450 -13.64 -15.82 -20.06
CA PHE A 450 -13.43 -14.54 -20.75
C PHE A 450 -12.48 -14.67 -21.95
N SER A 451 -11.60 -15.66 -21.96
CA SER A 451 -10.68 -15.93 -23.05
C SER A 451 -10.16 -17.37 -22.99
N ASN A 452 -9.68 -17.88 -24.12
CA ASN A 452 -9.09 -19.21 -24.20
C ASN A 452 -7.58 -19.14 -23.99
N PHE A 453 -7.11 -19.72 -22.89
CA PHE A 453 -5.69 -19.82 -22.53
C PHE A 453 -5.25 -21.28 -22.50
N THR A 454 -4.14 -21.60 -23.17
CA THR A 454 -3.75 -22.99 -23.50
C THR A 454 -2.55 -23.51 -22.70
N GLU A 455 -2.05 -22.78 -21.71
CA GLU A 455 -1.00 -23.30 -20.83
C GLU A 455 -1.56 -24.42 -19.95
N THR A 456 -0.81 -25.52 -19.79
CA THR A 456 -1.27 -26.75 -19.13
C THR A 456 -0.35 -27.26 -18.04
N SER A 457 0.71 -26.51 -17.68
CA SER A 457 1.70 -26.94 -16.69
C SER A 457 1.12 -27.33 -15.32
N LEU A 458 0.03 -26.69 -14.90
CA LEU A 458 -0.67 -27.03 -13.64
C LEU A 458 -1.71 -28.15 -13.81
N GLY A 459 -1.67 -28.92 -14.90
CA GLY A 459 -2.48 -30.12 -15.08
C GLY A 459 -3.98 -29.83 -15.17
N SER A 460 -4.74 -30.19 -14.13
CA SER A 460 -6.21 -30.16 -14.11
C SER A 460 -6.83 -28.84 -13.64
N LEU A 461 -6.03 -27.80 -13.44
CA LEU A 461 -6.57 -26.49 -13.08
C LEU A 461 -7.57 -26.00 -14.14
N ASP A 462 -8.77 -25.67 -13.69
CA ASP A 462 -9.81 -24.99 -14.47
C ASP A 462 -10.48 -23.94 -13.57
N VAL A 463 -10.12 -22.67 -13.76
CA VAL A 463 -10.54 -21.59 -12.86
C VAL A 463 -12.04 -21.35 -12.90
N GLY A 464 -12.69 -21.60 -14.04
CA GLY A 464 -14.14 -21.46 -14.20
C GLY A 464 -14.92 -22.54 -13.45
N THR A 465 -14.44 -23.79 -13.48
CA THR A 465 -15.04 -24.91 -12.74
C THR A 465 -14.89 -24.71 -11.24
N LEU A 466 -13.73 -24.24 -10.78
CA LEU A 466 -13.52 -23.90 -9.37
C LEU A 466 -14.35 -22.68 -8.95
N ALA A 467 -14.51 -21.68 -9.82
CA ALA A 467 -15.39 -20.54 -9.55
C ALA A 467 -16.86 -20.97 -9.42
N ASP A 468 -17.34 -21.92 -10.24
CA ASP A 468 -18.67 -22.50 -10.09
C ASP A 468 -18.80 -23.29 -8.77
N PHE A 469 -17.77 -24.03 -8.36
CA PHE A 469 -17.74 -24.73 -7.08
C PHE A 469 -17.83 -23.77 -5.89
N ILE A 470 -17.03 -22.69 -5.89
CA ILE A 470 -17.05 -21.66 -4.86
C ILE A 470 -18.42 -20.97 -4.84
N SER A 471 -18.97 -20.64 -6.02
CA SER A 471 -20.32 -20.05 -6.14
C SER A 471 -21.41 -20.90 -5.50
N GLY A 472 -21.28 -22.23 -5.57
CA GLY A 472 -22.21 -23.17 -4.93
C GLY A 472 -22.23 -23.10 -3.40
N HIS A 473 -21.24 -22.47 -2.78
CA HIS A 473 -21.13 -22.26 -1.33
C HIS A 473 -21.49 -20.83 -0.90
N GLU A 474 -21.75 -19.92 -1.84
CA GLU A 474 -22.15 -18.54 -1.58
C GLU A 474 -23.64 -18.34 -1.85
N ALA A 475 -24.48 -18.65 -0.86
CA ALA A 475 -25.94 -18.62 -1.01
C ALA A 475 -26.50 -17.23 -1.40
N GLU A 476 -25.78 -16.16 -1.07
CA GLU A 476 -26.17 -14.78 -1.34
C GLU A 476 -25.68 -14.26 -2.70
N LEU A 477 -24.87 -15.03 -3.42
CA LEU A 477 -24.31 -14.63 -4.71
C LEU A 477 -25.40 -14.44 -5.79
N PRO A 478 -26.34 -15.39 -6.00
CA PRO A 478 -27.33 -15.24 -7.07
C PRO A 478 -28.29 -14.07 -6.82
N GLY A 479 -28.53 -13.25 -7.85
CA GLY A 479 -29.42 -12.10 -7.75
C GLY A 479 -28.92 -10.90 -8.54
N LEU A 480 -29.59 -9.77 -8.38
CA LEU A 480 -29.09 -8.50 -8.90
C LEU A 480 -27.93 -8.01 -8.04
N LYS A 481 -26.77 -7.78 -8.66
CA LYS A 481 -25.59 -7.20 -8.03
C LYS A 481 -25.08 -6.05 -8.88
N PHE A 482 -24.54 -5.02 -8.24
CA PHE A 482 -23.77 -3.99 -8.93
C PHE A 482 -22.43 -4.60 -9.35
N ILE A 483 -22.21 -4.71 -10.65
CA ILE A 483 -21.01 -5.32 -11.23
C ILE A 483 -20.81 -4.79 -12.65
N GLY A 484 -19.58 -4.66 -13.12
CA GLY A 484 -19.27 -4.15 -14.46
C GLY A 484 -19.72 -5.05 -15.59
N GLU A 485 -19.54 -6.36 -15.43
CA GLU A 485 -19.92 -7.39 -16.40
C GLU A 485 -20.51 -8.62 -15.71
N SER A 486 -21.59 -9.15 -16.28
CA SER A 486 -22.15 -10.45 -15.88
C SER A 486 -22.79 -11.17 -17.06
N ASN A 487 -22.42 -12.44 -17.24
CA ASN A 487 -23.05 -13.33 -18.24
C ASN A 487 -23.05 -12.73 -19.66
N GLY A 488 -21.96 -12.07 -20.05
CA GLY A 488 -21.78 -11.41 -21.34
C GLY A 488 -22.47 -10.04 -21.47
N ILE A 489 -23.16 -9.56 -20.43
CA ILE A 489 -23.69 -8.19 -20.36
C ILE A 489 -22.59 -7.31 -19.75
N ALA A 490 -21.86 -6.59 -20.59
CA ALA A 490 -20.74 -5.73 -20.21
C ALA A 490 -21.05 -4.27 -20.57
N ASP A 491 -21.33 -3.44 -19.56
CA ASP A 491 -21.50 -1.99 -19.75
C ASP A 491 -20.41 -1.17 -19.02
N GLY A 492 -19.50 -1.85 -18.31
CA GLY A 492 -18.40 -1.23 -17.55
C GLY A 492 -18.89 -0.24 -16.50
N SER A 493 -20.12 -0.37 -16.02
CA SER A 493 -20.76 0.54 -15.06
C SER A 493 -21.22 -0.26 -13.83
N PRO A 494 -21.26 0.37 -12.64
CA PRO A 494 -21.82 -0.25 -11.44
C PRO A 494 -23.35 -0.21 -11.56
N SER A 495 -23.90 -1.04 -12.44
CA SER A 495 -25.35 -1.18 -12.68
C SER A 495 -25.81 -2.57 -12.21
N PRO A 496 -27.06 -2.73 -11.78
CA PRO A 496 -27.56 -4.01 -11.30
C PRO A 496 -27.64 -5.01 -12.46
N LYS A 497 -26.87 -6.09 -12.39
CA LYS A 497 -26.87 -7.19 -13.36
C LYS A 497 -27.19 -8.50 -12.66
N GLN A 498 -27.80 -9.43 -13.40
CA GLN A 498 -28.14 -10.75 -12.88
C GLN A 498 -26.90 -11.62 -12.74
N VAL A 499 -26.44 -11.82 -11.51
CA VAL A 499 -25.34 -12.71 -11.16
C VAL A 499 -25.87 -14.09 -10.82
N THR A 500 -25.14 -15.11 -11.24
CA THR A 500 -25.45 -16.53 -11.01
C THR A 500 -24.24 -17.33 -10.55
N THR A 501 -23.03 -16.93 -10.95
CA THR A 501 -21.76 -17.60 -10.63
C THR A 501 -20.62 -16.59 -10.73
N PHE A 502 -19.57 -16.79 -9.94
CA PHE A 502 -18.28 -16.11 -10.06
C PHE A 502 -17.60 -16.36 -11.41
N ARG A 503 -17.95 -17.46 -12.10
CA ARG A 503 -17.32 -17.85 -13.36
C ARG A 503 -17.45 -16.80 -14.46
N THR A 504 -18.58 -16.10 -14.52
CA THR A 504 -18.97 -15.25 -15.67
C THR A 504 -19.16 -13.79 -15.29
N ILE A 505 -18.58 -13.37 -14.16
CA ILE A 505 -18.63 -11.99 -13.69
C ILE A 505 -17.23 -11.39 -13.53
N ARG A 506 -17.11 -10.10 -13.81
CA ARG A 506 -15.88 -9.32 -13.62
C ARG A 506 -16.18 -7.82 -13.61
N GLY A 507 -15.19 -7.01 -13.23
CA GLY A 507 -15.33 -5.57 -13.04
C GLY A 507 -15.97 -5.26 -11.70
N GLN A 508 -15.17 -5.35 -10.64
CA GLN A 508 -15.63 -5.14 -9.27
C GLN A 508 -16.20 -3.73 -9.10
N SER A 509 -17.33 -3.62 -8.41
CA SER A 509 -18.04 -2.35 -8.23
C SER A 509 -18.10 -1.99 -6.74
N PRO A 510 -18.11 -0.70 -6.39
CA PRO A 510 -18.08 0.46 -7.31
C PRO A 510 -16.70 0.82 -7.87
N GLU A 511 -15.64 0.23 -7.33
CA GLU A 511 -14.27 0.71 -7.50
C GLU A 511 -13.72 0.62 -8.94
N ALA A 512 -13.95 -0.49 -9.64
CA ALA A 512 -13.31 -0.75 -10.94
C ALA A 512 -14.23 -1.51 -11.93
N PRO A 513 -15.48 -1.08 -12.18
CA PRO A 513 -16.44 -1.82 -13.01
C PRO A 513 -15.98 -1.99 -14.47
N HIS A 514 -15.13 -1.09 -14.97
CA HIS A 514 -14.61 -1.13 -16.33
C HIS A 514 -13.30 -1.92 -16.46
N ARG A 515 -12.61 -2.24 -15.35
CA ARG A 515 -11.24 -2.79 -15.37
C ARG A 515 -11.16 -4.32 -15.39
N GLN A 516 -12.29 -5.00 -15.60
CA GLN A 516 -12.33 -6.44 -15.90
C GLN A 516 -11.72 -7.36 -14.83
N GLY A 517 -11.62 -6.91 -13.56
CA GLY A 517 -11.22 -7.75 -12.44
C GLY A 517 -12.18 -8.91 -12.21
N SER A 518 -11.68 -10.13 -12.36
CA SER A 518 -12.40 -11.39 -12.22
C SER A 518 -12.48 -11.85 -10.76
N TYR A 519 -13.06 -13.03 -10.55
CA TYR A 519 -13.13 -13.71 -9.26
C TYR A 519 -12.30 -15.01 -9.28
N TYR A 520 -11.25 -15.07 -10.09
CA TYR A 520 -10.43 -16.28 -10.26
C TYR A 520 -9.24 -16.40 -9.32
N ALA A 521 -8.83 -15.35 -8.61
CA ALA A 521 -7.79 -15.43 -7.57
C ALA A 521 -8.13 -16.50 -6.50
N PRO A 522 -9.36 -16.54 -5.95
CA PRO A 522 -9.80 -17.62 -5.07
C PRO A 522 -9.75 -19.02 -5.71
N SER A 523 -10.06 -19.15 -7.01
CA SER A 523 -9.94 -20.42 -7.73
C SER A 523 -8.50 -20.92 -7.77
N VAL A 524 -7.54 -20.04 -8.04
CA VAL A 524 -6.11 -20.37 -8.07
C VAL A 524 -5.62 -20.76 -6.67
N ALA A 525 -5.95 -19.97 -5.64
CA ALA A 525 -5.59 -20.27 -4.25
C ALA A 525 -6.17 -21.62 -3.79
N TYR A 526 -7.45 -21.87 -4.08
CA TYR A 526 -8.10 -23.13 -3.74
C TYR A 526 -7.38 -24.31 -4.41
N TYR A 527 -7.04 -24.19 -5.70
CA TYR A 527 -6.31 -25.24 -6.40
C TYR A 527 -4.96 -25.55 -5.75
N GLY A 528 -4.17 -24.52 -5.42
CA GLY A 528 -2.89 -24.67 -4.74
C GLY A 528 -3.01 -25.38 -3.38
N SER A 529 -4.05 -25.08 -2.61
CA SER A 529 -4.25 -25.68 -1.29
C SER A 529 -4.71 -27.14 -1.33
N GLN A 530 -5.40 -27.55 -2.41
CA GLN A 530 -6.04 -28.87 -2.50
C GLN A 530 -5.25 -29.90 -3.30
N ASN A 531 -4.20 -29.48 -3.99
CA ASN A 531 -3.43 -30.34 -4.88
C ASN A 531 -1.95 -30.33 -4.49
N ASP A 532 -1.31 -31.47 -4.63
CA ASP A 532 0.13 -31.56 -4.49
C ASP A 532 0.81 -30.96 -5.73
N MET A 533 1.51 -29.84 -5.54
CA MET A 533 2.20 -29.14 -6.63
C MET A 533 3.46 -29.85 -7.10
N GLN A 534 4.00 -30.80 -6.31
CA GLN A 534 5.25 -31.51 -6.64
C GLN A 534 5.14 -33.02 -6.36
N PRO A 535 4.32 -33.79 -7.11
CA PRO A 535 4.05 -35.20 -6.82
C PRO A 535 5.24 -36.17 -6.77
N ASN A 536 6.42 -35.71 -7.20
CA ASN A 536 7.67 -36.49 -7.17
C ASN A 536 8.55 -36.18 -5.94
N VAL A 537 8.15 -35.25 -5.09
CA VAL A 537 8.83 -34.86 -3.85
C VAL A 537 8.10 -35.50 -2.67
N PRO A 538 8.80 -35.95 -1.61
CA PRO A 538 8.14 -36.62 -0.49
C PRO A 538 7.16 -35.71 0.29
N GLY A 539 5.92 -36.18 0.44
CA GLY A 539 4.83 -35.47 1.12
C GLY A 539 4.02 -34.62 0.15
N ASP A 540 2.95 -33.99 0.60
CA ASP A 540 2.15 -33.11 -0.26
C ASP A 540 2.71 -31.67 -0.21
N GLN A 541 2.97 -31.07 -1.38
CA GLN A 541 3.43 -29.68 -1.50
C GLN A 541 2.24 -28.78 -1.87
N SER A 542 1.26 -28.73 -0.97
CA SER A 542 0.16 -27.76 -1.10
C SER A 542 0.66 -26.34 -0.84
N VAL A 543 0.00 -25.38 -1.47
CA VAL A 543 0.29 -23.94 -1.34
C VAL A 543 -0.91 -23.26 -0.70
N ASP A 544 -0.72 -22.71 0.49
CA ASP A 544 -1.73 -21.89 1.16
C ASP A 544 -1.60 -20.42 0.75
N ASN A 545 -2.62 -19.60 1.06
CA ASN A 545 -2.65 -18.19 0.66
C ASN A 545 -2.99 -17.27 1.84
N PHE A 546 -2.23 -16.18 1.96
CA PHE A 546 -2.54 -15.02 2.80
C PHE A 546 -2.66 -13.79 1.91
N THR A 547 -3.68 -12.97 2.15
CA THR A 547 -3.88 -11.73 1.39
C THR A 547 -3.90 -10.54 2.34
N LEU A 548 -2.99 -9.60 2.10
CA LEU A 548 -3.00 -8.27 2.67
C LEU A 548 -3.66 -7.35 1.65
N ALA A 549 -4.96 -7.10 1.84
CA ALA A 549 -5.68 -6.11 1.06
C ALA A 549 -5.35 -4.70 1.59
N LEU A 550 -4.84 -3.83 0.74
CA LEU A 550 -4.66 -2.41 1.08
C LEU A 550 -6.03 -1.71 1.18
N GLY A 551 -6.10 -0.56 1.86
CA GLY A 551 -7.35 0.22 1.97
C GLY A 551 -7.92 0.57 0.58
N SER A 552 -9.24 0.55 0.41
CA SER A 552 -9.84 0.89 -0.88
C SER A 552 -9.63 2.38 -1.18
N PRO A 553 -9.02 2.76 -2.31
CA PRO A 553 -8.89 4.17 -2.68
C PRO A 553 -10.21 4.83 -3.09
N LEU A 554 -11.31 4.07 -3.28
CA LEU A 554 -12.59 4.65 -3.68
C LEU A 554 -13.51 4.84 -2.47
N PRO A 555 -13.74 6.10 -2.04
CA PRO A 555 -14.63 6.39 -0.93
C PRO A 555 -16.08 6.11 -1.28
N THR A 556 -16.83 5.65 -0.28
CA THR A 556 -18.30 5.56 -0.31
C THR A 556 -18.89 6.48 0.76
N ILE A 557 -20.12 6.93 0.52
CA ILE A 557 -20.89 7.73 1.47
C ILE A 557 -21.94 6.82 2.06
N ASP A 558 -21.66 6.30 3.25
CA ASP A 558 -22.59 5.48 4.03
C ASP A 558 -23.47 6.36 4.92
N VAL A 559 -24.78 6.20 4.79
CA VAL A 559 -25.77 6.98 5.52
C VAL A 559 -26.69 6.04 6.31
N GLU A 560 -26.67 6.18 7.63
CA GLU A 560 -27.56 5.45 8.54
C GLU A 560 -28.99 6.01 8.48
N VAL A 561 -29.95 5.17 8.13
CA VAL A 561 -31.37 5.52 8.02
C VAL A 561 -32.22 4.48 8.77
N GLY A 562 -32.61 4.81 10.00
CA GLY A 562 -33.35 3.89 10.85
C GLY A 562 -32.47 2.72 11.31
N SER A 563 -32.68 1.52 10.75
CA SER A 563 -31.86 0.32 11.00
C SER A 563 -31.06 -0.13 9.78
N ASP A 564 -31.17 0.60 8.68
CA ASP A 564 -30.57 0.26 7.39
C ASP A 564 -29.48 1.28 7.07
N THR A 565 -28.41 0.83 6.42
CA THR A 565 -27.37 1.69 5.86
C THR A 565 -27.61 1.86 4.36
N ILE A 566 -27.64 3.10 3.88
CA ILE A 566 -27.73 3.42 2.46
C ILE A 566 -26.36 3.93 1.99
N THR A 567 -25.73 3.17 1.09
CA THR A 567 -24.41 3.48 0.54
C THR A 567 -24.52 4.17 -0.81
N PHE A 568 -23.88 5.32 -0.96
CA PHE A 568 -23.71 6.01 -2.24
C PHE A 568 -22.24 5.94 -2.67
N ALA A 569 -22.00 5.47 -3.90
CA ALA A 569 -20.68 5.49 -4.50
C ALA A 569 -20.65 6.51 -5.64
N PRO A 570 -19.74 7.49 -5.62
CA PRO A 570 -19.59 8.43 -6.73
C PRO A 570 -19.21 7.71 -8.02
N PHE A 571 -19.84 8.09 -9.13
CA PHE A 571 -19.58 7.49 -10.44
C PHE A 571 -19.91 8.49 -11.54
N ALA A 572 -19.02 8.60 -12.53
CA ALA A 572 -19.22 9.44 -13.69
C ALA A 572 -18.71 8.75 -14.97
N LYS A 573 -19.27 9.17 -16.11
CA LYS A 573 -18.81 8.78 -17.44
C LYS A 573 -18.74 10.00 -18.34
N THR A 574 -17.70 10.07 -19.16
CA THR A 574 -17.58 11.09 -20.21
C THR A 574 -18.53 10.76 -21.35
N VAL A 575 -19.68 11.43 -21.37
CA VAL A 575 -20.76 11.20 -22.35
C VAL A 575 -20.66 12.05 -23.62
N GLY A 576 -19.75 13.02 -23.66
CA GLY A 576 -19.47 13.87 -24.81
C GLY A 576 -18.41 14.92 -24.47
N SER A 577 -17.96 15.69 -25.47
CA SER A 577 -17.05 16.83 -25.27
C SER A 577 -17.66 18.15 -25.73
N THR A 578 -17.27 19.24 -25.08
CA THR A 578 -17.58 20.60 -25.54
C THR A 578 -16.83 20.87 -26.84
N GLY A 579 -17.52 20.81 -27.98
CA GLY A 579 -16.90 21.04 -29.30
C GLY A 579 -17.44 20.19 -30.45
N GLY A 580 -18.32 19.23 -30.17
CA GLY A 580 -19.05 18.49 -31.22
C GLY A 580 -18.35 17.24 -31.77
N CYS A 581 -17.48 16.60 -30.99
CA CYS A 581 -16.97 15.28 -31.36
C CYS A 581 -18.00 14.19 -31.00
N GLU A 582 -18.21 13.28 -31.95
CA GLU A 582 -19.23 12.23 -31.90
C GLU A 582 -19.11 11.34 -30.66
N THR A 583 -20.27 10.89 -30.17
CA THR A 583 -20.36 9.80 -29.21
C THR A 583 -19.84 8.53 -29.89
N SER A 584 -18.59 8.16 -29.64
CA SER A 584 -18.17 6.75 -29.76
C SER A 584 -19.13 5.88 -28.92
N ASP A 585 -19.27 4.60 -29.24
CA ASP A 585 -20.04 3.69 -28.37
C ASP A 585 -19.37 3.53 -26.99
N TYR A 586 -18.06 3.77 -26.92
CA TYR A 586 -17.30 3.76 -25.68
C TYR A 586 -17.48 5.06 -24.90
N LYS A 587 -17.62 4.93 -23.58
CA LYS A 587 -17.86 6.04 -22.64
C LYS A 587 -16.89 5.83 -21.48
N PRO A 588 -15.74 6.55 -21.47
CA PRO A 588 -14.76 6.42 -20.40
C PRO A 588 -15.43 6.55 -19.04
N THR A 589 -15.15 5.62 -18.14
CA THR A 589 -15.47 5.76 -16.72
C THR A 589 -14.51 6.76 -16.09
N ASN A 590 -15.00 7.85 -15.54
CA ASN A 590 -14.12 8.88 -15.02
C ASN A 590 -13.35 8.40 -13.79
N ALA A 591 -12.03 8.59 -13.78
CA ALA A 591 -11.25 8.38 -12.57
C ALA A 591 -11.67 9.41 -11.51
N LEU A 592 -11.78 8.96 -10.26
CA LEU A 592 -11.97 9.85 -9.14
C LEU A 592 -10.62 10.47 -8.80
N VAL A 593 -10.56 11.79 -8.84
CA VAL A 593 -9.31 12.56 -8.63
C VAL A 593 -9.34 13.47 -7.41
N GLY A 594 -10.43 13.45 -6.66
CA GLY A 594 -10.59 14.20 -5.44
C GLY A 594 -11.84 13.78 -4.70
N PHE A 595 -11.70 13.60 -3.39
CA PHE A 595 -12.83 13.38 -2.50
C PHE A 595 -12.59 14.14 -1.20
N VAL A 596 -13.38 15.18 -0.99
CA VAL A 596 -13.23 16.08 0.15
C VAL A 596 -14.48 16.04 1.00
N VAL A 597 -14.31 15.70 2.27
CA VAL A 597 -15.35 15.82 3.29
C VAL A 597 -15.47 17.28 3.71
N GLU A 598 -16.55 17.97 3.32
CA GLU A 598 -16.78 19.38 3.69
C GLU A 598 -17.40 19.49 5.09
N ASP A 599 -18.41 18.67 5.37
CA ASP A 599 -19.11 18.58 6.66
C ASP A 599 -19.80 17.21 6.78
N VAL A 600 -19.79 16.59 7.96
CA VAL A 600 -20.52 15.34 8.23
C VAL A 600 -21.06 15.34 9.65
N THR A 601 -22.34 15.00 9.78
CA THR A 601 -23.04 14.75 11.04
C THR A 601 -23.83 13.45 10.92
N ALA A 602 -24.47 13.00 12.00
CA ALA A 602 -25.32 11.81 11.94
C ALA A 602 -26.56 11.94 11.02
N THR A 603 -26.95 13.16 10.65
CA THR A 603 -28.18 13.42 9.89
C THR A 603 -27.98 14.25 8.63
N SER A 604 -26.75 14.70 8.35
CA SER A 604 -26.43 15.46 7.14
C SER A 604 -24.96 15.37 6.81
N GLY A 605 -24.61 15.47 5.53
CA GLY A 605 -23.22 15.60 5.10
C GLY A 605 -23.09 16.24 3.73
N SER A 606 -21.92 16.82 3.46
CA SER A 606 -21.53 17.44 2.19
C SER A 606 -20.14 16.98 1.79
N PHE A 607 -20.01 16.53 0.55
CA PHE A 607 -18.78 16.01 -0.02
C PHE A 607 -18.53 16.66 -1.37
N ARG A 608 -17.29 17.08 -1.66
CA ARG A 608 -16.87 17.44 -3.01
C ARG A 608 -16.21 16.23 -3.64
N VAL A 609 -16.61 15.91 -4.87
CA VAL A 609 -16.03 14.81 -5.62
C VAL A 609 -15.61 15.32 -6.99
N SER A 610 -14.34 15.13 -7.29
CA SER A 610 -13.68 15.55 -8.51
C SER A 610 -13.44 14.34 -9.41
N PHE A 611 -13.64 14.55 -10.70
CA PHE A 611 -13.51 13.53 -11.73
C PHE A 611 -12.61 14.02 -12.86
N GLU A 612 -11.77 13.12 -13.34
CA GLU A 612 -10.97 13.22 -14.57
C GLU A 612 -11.81 12.76 -15.77
N ASP A 613 -11.67 13.39 -16.93
CA ASP A 613 -12.47 13.08 -18.11
C ASP A 613 -12.09 11.74 -18.80
N MET A 614 -10.97 11.14 -18.40
CA MET A 614 -10.50 9.80 -18.81
C MET A 614 -10.55 8.72 -17.69
N GLU A 615 -10.40 7.45 -18.09
CA GLU A 615 -10.34 6.29 -17.16
C GLU A 615 -9.00 6.14 -16.45
N GLN A 616 -7.94 6.61 -17.09
CA GLN A 616 -6.56 6.53 -16.62
C GLN A 616 -5.68 7.55 -17.35
N GLY A 617 -4.60 7.94 -16.67
CA GLY A 617 -3.60 8.85 -17.20
C GLY A 617 -4.16 10.18 -17.65
N ALA A 618 -3.99 10.51 -18.93
CA ALA A 618 -4.24 11.87 -19.44
C ALA A 618 -3.40 12.89 -18.65
N ASP A 619 -3.95 14.04 -18.30
CA ASP A 619 -3.36 14.96 -17.32
C ASP A 619 -3.65 14.58 -15.86
N ASN A 620 -4.59 13.66 -15.62
CA ASN A 620 -4.92 13.06 -14.33
C ASN A 620 -5.27 14.12 -13.28
N ASP A 621 -6.17 15.01 -13.65
CA ASP A 621 -6.55 16.18 -12.88
C ASP A 621 -8.07 16.42 -12.83
N MET A 622 -8.49 17.52 -12.23
CA MET A 622 -9.90 17.81 -12.03
C MET A 622 -10.53 18.47 -13.27
N ASP A 623 -11.32 17.69 -14.01
CA ASP A 623 -12.14 18.17 -15.14
C ASP A 623 -13.59 18.46 -14.78
N ALA A 624 -14.16 17.69 -13.85
CA ALA A 624 -15.54 17.83 -13.42
C ALA A 624 -15.66 17.76 -11.90
N LEU A 625 -16.52 18.61 -11.33
CA LEU A 625 -16.67 18.74 -9.88
C LEU A 625 -18.14 18.70 -9.48
N GLY A 626 -18.49 17.72 -8.67
CA GLY A 626 -19.81 17.57 -8.06
C GLY A 626 -19.76 17.79 -6.55
N ARG A 627 -20.81 18.39 -5.99
CA ARG A 627 -21.11 18.33 -4.57
C ARG A 627 -22.21 17.31 -4.33
N TYR A 628 -21.95 16.39 -3.42
CA TYR A 628 -22.85 15.33 -2.98
C TYR A 628 -23.31 15.68 -1.57
N GLU A 629 -24.60 15.90 -1.38
CA GLU A 629 -25.20 16.28 -0.11
C GLU A 629 -26.27 15.28 0.30
N TYR A 630 -26.29 14.90 1.58
CA TYR A 630 -27.38 14.09 2.13
C TYR A 630 -28.03 14.76 3.34
N GLU A 631 -29.32 14.50 3.53
CA GLU A 631 -30.08 14.86 4.73
C GLU A 631 -31.00 13.70 5.12
N VAL A 632 -30.92 13.28 6.38
CA VAL A 632 -31.76 12.21 6.96
C VAL A 632 -32.92 12.84 7.73
N SER A 633 -34.14 12.48 7.35
CA SER A 633 -35.38 12.92 7.99
C SER A 633 -36.24 11.72 8.36
N GLY A 634 -36.18 11.31 9.64
CA GLY A 634 -36.87 10.11 10.09
C GLY A 634 -36.28 8.84 9.47
N ASN A 635 -37.06 8.18 8.60
CA ASN A 635 -36.63 6.97 7.88
C ASN A 635 -36.37 7.25 6.39
N ASP A 636 -36.31 8.53 5.99
CA ASP A 636 -36.04 8.94 4.62
C ASP A 636 -34.67 9.62 4.56
N VAL A 637 -33.93 9.37 3.48
CA VAL A 637 -32.74 10.16 3.10
C VAL A 637 -33.04 10.92 1.81
N THR A 638 -32.74 12.21 1.81
CA THR A 638 -32.68 13.01 0.58
C THR A 638 -31.23 13.14 0.19
N PHE A 639 -30.92 12.84 -1.08
CA PHE A 639 -29.58 12.95 -1.63
C PHE A 639 -29.61 13.90 -2.83
N GLU A 640 -28.77 14.94 -2.80
CA GLU A 640 -28.67 15.96 -3.84
C GLU A 640 -27.25 15.96 -4.41
N VAL A 641 -27.16 15.98 -5.75
CA VAL A 641 -25.89 16.12 -6.46
C VAL A 641 -25.93 17.41 -7.28
N THR A 642 -25.08 18.36 -6.92
CA THR A 642 -24.97 19.66 -7.60
C THR A 642 -23.65 19.75 -8.33
N SER A 643 -23.68 20.04 -9.64
CA SER A 643 -22.46 20.38 -10.38
C SER A 643 -21.93 21.75 -9.91
N LEU A 644 -20.68 21.78 -9.47
CA LEU A 644 -19.99 23.01 -9.05
C LEU A 644 -19.13 23.60 -10.16
N GLN A 645 -18.56 22.72 -11.01
CA GLN A 645 -17.76 23.07 -12.17
C GLN A 645 -17.90 21.94 -13.21
N ALA A 646 -17.95 22.33 -14.48
CA ALA A 646 -18.07 21.44 -15.63
C ALA A 646 -17.33 22.02 -16.83
#